data_AF-A0A2S3V3K7-F1
#
_entry.id   AF-A0A2S3V3K7-F1
#
_cell.length_a   1.000
_cell.length_b   1.000
_cell.length_c   1.000
_cell.angle_alpha   90.00
_cell.angle_beta   90.00
_cell.angle_gamma   90.00
#
_symmetry.space_group_name_H-M   'P 1'
#
loop_
_entity.id
_entity.type
_entity.pdbx_description
1 polymer ?
#
loop_
_entity_poly.entity_id
_entity_poly.type
_entity_poly.pdbx_seq_one_letter_code
_entity_poly.pdbx_strand_id
1 'polypeptide(L)'
;MFSQPVSTSRPKLAKASARLLALCGALILVSGAAFAQDKGTAAFDAYVKGLEKLGVEIETGAVAYDEASDTLTVTNPNYTFSGTIRNLPPKETEASGKDGAKDMVPSKPRDLAFAISMSSGSLAITGLIHEDGDFKTGSWTHSDDTRLLVTGSVENEGRLKVEGRLAGISATGYSFTLPEIPAEDPDHPVSRWLPFMQALFLTSYEEVRIDSTGLTFEGHASTDGKETLAFSGTSELDGYRMADAEKGWIGEYSIDLMTQDLRTLDPATGRMLRQTTRQGKTVYRDIDAAAIVDLFDPDVPVTGEEETLIGSGSMVDYESSQDLPDGKALKTSVERGSIRDITVVKQGNSLLSMLDQLLNKKAPAPEELIAGVFQFYRSFAIADARISGISVEFPSPGPAGPGDGDVGITIREMAMTDISSEGIGEMLIVGLDAPELPQGSSVKLDWAAIGDIEFAEYSPMRAMIATLMADPNYGESNPLDVARAFLPRSFGYEIEGLDVNLPEIGRTQIGKAEMTLSTSVPPVPTSLYVKNDGIRVPVSAIEDEDTKALLQALGLETLDWSDETRLYWDEATLELRLERLMLDIKGLGKAEASARFANVPKALFEDPQGQGQMAAIVAQFVDASVVFKDGGLTAKGLAHVAEQQGIPENVFREALVAQATEATAVIGNEAFTRMVSEAVSAFLKDPREFRVTLKPENPVPMAQILGSMATPQVLPVLLNVNIEAN
;
A
#
# COMPACT_ATOMS: atom_id res chain seq x y z
N MET A 1 9.08 -27.52 3.86
CA MET A 1 8.95 -28.88 4.42
C MET A 1 7.58 -29.41 4.02
N PHE A 2 7.55 -30.34 3.07
CA PHE A 2 6.34 -30.95 2.53
C PHE A 2 5.69 -31.94 3.51
N SER A 3 4.40 -32.22 3.26
CA SER A 3 3.60 -33.42 3.59
C SER A 3 2.58 -33.34 4.75
N GLN A 4 1.31 -33.10 4.36
CA GLN A 4 0.07 -33.94 4.51
C GLN A 4 -0.28 -34.65 5.85
N PRO A 5 -1.57 -35.02 6.10
CA PRO A 5 -2.74 -35.00 5.21
C PRO A 5 -4.02 -34.31 5.75
N VAL A 6 -4.91 -34.09 4.80
CA VAL A 6 -6.35 -33.78 4.89
C VAL A 6 -7.05 -34.52 6.04
N SER A 7 -7.64 -33.78 6.97
CA SER A 7 -8.75 -34.27 7.79
C SER A 7 -10.06 -33.84 7.14
N THR A 8 -10.76 -34.81 6.59
CA THR A 8 -12.08 -34.67 5.98
C THR A 8 -13.12 -34.26 7.01
N SER A 9 -13.47 -32.98 7.10
CA SER A 9 -14.78 -32.59 7.63
C SER A 9 -15.49 -31.72 6.60
N ARG A 10 -16.71 -32.13 6.26
CA ARG A 10 -17.54 -31.58 5.18
C ARG A 10 -18.03 -30.19 5.59
N PRO A 11 -17.98 -29.16 4.72
CA PRO A 11 -18.87 -28.01 4.89
C PRO A 11 -20.12 -28.24 4.03
N LYS A 12 -21.25 -28.53 4.68
CA LYS A 12 -22.59 -28.27 4.10
C LYS A 12 -22.96 -26.79 4.30
N LEU A 13 -22.02 -25.85 4.17
CA LEU A 13 -22.21 -24.44 4.52
C LEU A 13 -22.86 -23.61 3.41
N ALA A 14 -22.82 -24.06 2.14
CA ALA A 14 -23.20 -23.22 0.99
C ALA A 14 -24.65 -22.74 0.98
N LYS A 15 -25.58 -23.38 1.71
CA LYS A 15 -26.99 -22.95 1.76
C LYS A 15 -27.31 -21.92 2.84
N ALA A 16 -26.49 -21.82 3.90
CA ALA A 16 -26.78 -20.94 5.03
C ALA A 16 -25.99 -19.63 4.97
N SER A 17 -24.75 -19.65 4.46
CA SER A 17 -23.91 -18.46 4.30
C SER A 17 -24.34 -17.56 3.13
N ALA A 18 -24.77 -18.14 2.01
CA ALA A 18 -25.31 -17.38 0.87
C ALA A 18 -26.62 -16.65 1.20
N ARG A 19 -27.41 -17.17 2.14
CA ARG A 19 -28.65 -16.52 2.62
C ARG A 19 -28.40 -15.37 3.59
N LEU A 20 -27.26 -15.35 4.30
CA LEU A 20 -26.94 -14.32 5.29
C LEU A 20 -26.39 -13.04 4.64
N LEU A 21 -25.54 -13.18 3.62
CA LEU A 21 -24.94 -12.06 2.87
C LEU A 21 -25.93 -11.35 1.95
N ALA A 22 -26.92 -12.08 1.43
CA ALA A 22 -28.02 -11.54 0.63
C ALA A 22 -28.97 -10.60 1.38
N LEU A 23 -28.99 -10.66 2.72
CA LEU A 23 -30.09 -10.13 3.53
C LEU A 23 -29.83 -8.80 4.21
N CYS A 24 -28.56 -8.41 4.40
CA CYS A 24 -28.24 -7.08 4.94
C CYS A 24 -28.60 -5.95 3.96
N GLY A 25 -28.63 -6.22 2.65
CA GLY A 25 -29.22 -5.31 1.65
C GLY A 25 -30.74 -5.49 1.49
N ALA A 26 -31.24 -6.72 1.55
CA ALA A 26 -32.67 -7.03 1.34
C ALA A 26 -33.61 -6.65 2.49
N LEU A 27 -33.09 -6.29 3.67
CA LEU A 27 -33.90 -5.71 4.76
C LEU A 27 -34.31 -4.26 4.50
N ILE A 28 -33.85 -3.65 3.39
CA ILE A 28 -34.29 -2.35 2.88
C ILE A 28 -35.04 -2.57 1.55
N LEU A 29 -36.28 -3.07 1.62
CA LEU A 29 -37.29 -3.01 0.53
C LEU A 29 -37.16 -4.05 -0.59
N VAL A 30 -38.12 -4.97 -0.69
CA VAL A 30 -38.08 -6.10 -1.65
C VAL A 30 -39.49 -6.66 -1.81
N SER A 31 -40.27 -6.52 -2.94
CA SER A 31 -41.24 -7.51 -3.55
C SER A 31 -42.58 -7.18 -4.41
N GLY A 32 -43.15 -8.24 -5.09
CA GLY A 32 -44.25 -8.60 -6.11
C GLY A 32 -45.70 -8.04 -6.35
N ALA A 33 -46.22 -8.05 -7.61
CA ALA A 33 -47.62 -7.71 -8.05
C ALA A 33 -48.57 -8.66 -8.82
N ALA A 34 -49.80 -8.16 -9.05
CA ALA A 34 -50.64 -8.37 -10.25
C ALA A 34 -51.69 -7.24 -10.47
N PHE A 35 -52.20 -7.07 -11.71
CA PHE A 35 -53.19 -6.07 -12.15
C PHE A 35 -54.65 -6.57 -11.92
N ALA A 36 -55.76 -5.81 -11.89
CA ALA A 36 -56.15 -4.46 -12.30
C ALA A 36 -57.33 -4.01 -11.41
N GLN A 37 -57.50 -2.70 -11.18
CA GLN A 37 -58.41 -2.09 -10.19
C GLN A 37 -58.02 -2.33 -8.72
N ASP A 38 -57.14 -3.32 -8.50
CA ASP A 38 -56.57 -3.85 -7.24
C ASP A 38 -55.02 -3.74 -7.23
N LYS A 39 -54.45 -2.79 -8.00
CA LYS A 39 -53.04 -2.84 -8.44
C LYS A 39 -52.03 -2.75 -7.29
N GLY A 40 -52.21 -1.80 -6.36
CA GLY A 40 -51.26 -1.60 -5.25
C GLY A 40 -51.28 -2.73 -4.22
N THR A 41 -52.47 -3.26 -3.91
CA THR A 41 -52.66 -4.40 -2.99
C THR A 41 -52.11 -5.68 -3.58
N ALA A 42 -52.46 -6.01 -4.81
CA ALA A 42 -51.89 -7.17 -5.47
C ALA A 42 -50.37 -7.03 -5.67
N ALA A 43 -49.86 -5.80 -5.93
CA ALA A 43 -48.45 -5.36 -5.87
C ALA A 43 -47.76 -5.44 -4.53
N PHE A 44 -48.52 -5.62 -3.46
CA PHE A 44 -47.96 -5.92 -2.16
C PHE A 44 -48.14 -7.40 -1.78
N ASP A 45 -49.12 -8.09 -2.34
CA ASP A 45 -49.31 -9.52 -2.05
C ASP A 45 -48.25 -10.38 -2.72
N ALA A 46 -47.93 -10.11 -3.98
CA ALA A 46 -46.78 -10.76 -4.57
C ALA A 46 -45.48 -10.23 -3.93
N TYR A 47 -45.52 -9.07 -3.25
CA TYR A 47 -44.47 -8.58 -2.37
C TYR A 47 -44.21 -9.65 -1.34
N VAL A 48 -45.10 -9.74 -0.38
CA VAL A 48 -44.99 -10.68 0.71
C VAL A 48 -44.59 -12.10 0.23
N LYS A 49 -45.21 -12.62 -0.83
CA LYS A 49 -44.86 -13.94 -1.41
C LYS A 49 -43.41 -14.07 -1.90
N GLY A 50 -42.86 -13.03 -2.51
CA GLY A 50 -41.48 -13.03 -3.00
C GLY A 50 -40.47 -13.10 -1.85
N LEU A 51 -40.72 -12.33 -0.79
CA LEU A 51 -39.91 -12.36 0.43
C LEU A 51 -40.04 -13.69 1.19
N GLU A 52 -41.24 -14.25 1.28
CA GLU A 52 -41.47 -15.57 1.86
C GLU A 52 -40.67 -16.67 1.14
N LYS A 53 -40.58 -16.61 -0.20
CA LYS A 53 -39.72 -17.53 -0.98
C LYS A 53 -38.24 -17.40 -0.62
N LEU A 54 -37.79 -16.20 -0.23
CA LEU A 54 -36.43 -15.94 0.25
C LEU A 54 -36.22 -16.37 1.71
N GLY A 55 -37.29 -16.79 2.40
CA GLY A 55 -37.25 -17.23 3.79
C GLY A 55 -37.46 -16.12 4.81
N VAL A 56 -38.02 -14.98 4.39
CA VAL A 56 -38.43 -13.90 5.29
C VAL A 56 -39.87 -14.11 5.72
N GLU A 57 -40.09 -14.16 7.03
CA GLU A 57 -41.42 -14.18 7.64
C GLU A 57 -41.95 -12.74 7.74
N ILE A 58 -43.21 -12.53 7.37
CA ILE A 58 -43.82 -11.20 7.35
C ILE A 58 -45.12 -11.24 8.13
N GLU A 59 -45.22 -10.37 9.13
CA GLU A 59 -46.45 -10.13 9.87
C GLU A 59 -46.88 -8.68 9.65
N THR A 60 -48.14 -8.46 9.26
CA THR A 60 -48.68 -7.12 9.05
C THR A 60 -50.03 -6.98 9.73
N GLY A 61 -50.36 -5.77 10.17
CA GLY A 61 -51.71 -5.35 10.54
C GLY A 61 -52.58 -5.08 9.31
N ALA A 62 -53.38 -4.02 9.38
CA ALA A 62 -54.24 -3.64 8.26
C ALA A 62 -53.43 -3.14 7.06
N VAL A 63 -53.77 -3.65 5.87
CA VAL A 63 -53.30 -3.14 4.57
C VAL A 63 -54.46 -2.39 3.93
N ALA A 64 -54.28 -1.10 3.71
CA ALA A 64 -55.29 -0.20 3.12
C ALA A 64 -54.73 0.48 1.88
N TYR A 65 -55.54 0.57 0.82
CA TYR A 65 -55.17 1.25 -0.43
C TYR A 65 -56.12 2.43 -0.67
N ASP A 66 -55.55 3.60 -0.94
CA ASP A 66 -56.27 4.81 -1.34
C ASP A 66 -56.05 5.09 -2.83
N GLU A 67 -57.10 4.88 -3.63
CA GLU A 67 -57.07 5.10 -5.09
C GLU A 67 -56.82 6.58 -5.47
N ALA A 68 -57.21 7.55 -4.64
CA ALA A 68 -57.10 8.96 -4.99
C ALA A 68 -55.65 9.46 -4.91
N SER A 69 -54.88 8.91 -3.96
CA SER A 69 -53.47 9.22 -3.74
C SER A 69 -52.53 8.14 -4.27
N ASP A 70 -53.07 7.05 -4.83
CA ASP A 70 -52.34 5.85 -5.25
C ASP A 70 -51.39 5.33 -4.16
N THR A 71 -51.85 5.36 -2.90
CA THR A 71 -51.02 5.08 -1.72
C THR A 71 -51.52 3.83 -1.00
N LEU A 72 -50.63 2.86 -0.80
CA LEU A 72 -50.80 1.70 0.07
C LEU A 72 -50.25 2.01 1.46
N THR A 73 -51.04 1.79 2.51
CA THR A 73 -50.61 1.90 3.91
C THR A 73 -50.71 0.54 4.59
N VAL A 74 -49.59 0.07 5.14
CA VAL A 74 -49.45 -1.16 5.90
C VAL A 74 -49.21 -0.79 7.36
N THR A 75 -50.08 -1.25 8.26
CA THR A 75 -49.98 -0.96 9.69
C THR A 75 -49.13 -2.03 10.38
N ASN A 76 -48.23 -1.63 11.28
CA ASN A 76 -47.39 -2.53 12.07
C ASN A 76 -46.68 -3.65 11.27
N PRO A 77 -46.03 -3.37 10.11
CA PRO A 77 -45.27 -4.41 9.42
C PRO A 77 -44.09 -4.87 10.28
N ASN A 78 -43.87 -6.18 10.32
CA ASN A 78 -42.75 -6.85 10.98
C ASN A 78 -42.17 -7.89 10.02
N TYR A 79 -40.91 -7.69 9.63
CA TYR A 79 -40.14 -8.58 8.77
C TYR A 79 -39.15 -9.34 9.64
N THR A 80 -39.17 -10.66 9.62
CA THR A 80 -38.26 -11.51 10.41
C THR A 80 -37.55 -12.50 9.52
N PHE A 81 -36.22 -12.50 9.59
CA PHE A 81 -35.37 -13.51 8.98
C PHE A 81 -34.58 -14.24 10.06
N SER A 82 -34.80 -15.54 10.20
CA SER A 82 -34.15 -16.33 11.24
C SER A 82 -33.69 -17.69 10.72
N GLY A 83 -32.73 -18.29 11.41
CA GLY A 83 -32.20 -19.59 11.00
C GLY A 83 -31.11 -20.12 11.91
N THR A 84 -30.57 -21.27 11.52
CA THR A 84 -29.43 -21.90 12.19
C THR A 84 -28.34 -22.22 11.16
N ILE A 85 -27.17 -21.60 11.31
CA ILE A 85 -25.97 -22.00 10.57
C ILE A 85 -25.34 -23.19 11.30
N ARG A 86 -25.39 -24.36 10.67
CA ARG A 86 -24.91 -25.61 11.28
C ARG A 86 -23.48 -25.95 10.90
N ASN A 87 -22.78 -26.64 11.80
CA ASN A 87 -21.42 -27.14 11.60
C ASN A 87 -20.40 -26.02 11.30
N LEU A 88 -20.44 -24.94 12.07
CA LEU A 88 -19.37 -23.95 12.03
C LEU A 88 -18.01 -24.62 12.33
N PRO A 89 -16.91 -24.13 11.71
CA PRO A 89 -15.57 -24.65 11.98
C PRO A 89 -15.29 -24.68 13.48
N PRO A 90 -14.51 -25.64 13.99
CA PRO A 90 -14.13 -25.66 15.40
C PRO A 90 -13.28 -24.43 15.75
N LYS A 91 -13.30 -24.02 17.02
CA LYS A 91 -12.39 -22.98 17.54
C LYS A 91 -10.96 -23.49 17.34
N GLU A 92 -10.08 -22.73 16.69
CA GLU A 92 -8.65 -23.09 16.63
C GLU A 92 -8.14 -23.21 18.07
N THR A 93 -7.77 -24.41 18.48
CA THR A 93 -7.15 -24.64 19.78
C THR A 93 -5.76 -24.02 19.78
N GLU A 94 -5.50 -23.21 20.81
CA GLU A 94 -4.17 -22.80 21.22
C GLU A 94 -3.19 -23.97 21.13
N ALA A 95 -2.16 -23.81 20.30
CA ALA A 95 -0.98 -24.65 20.35
C ALA A 95 -0.21 -24.35 21.64
N SER A 96 -0.71 -24.82 22.79
CA SER A 96 0.08 -24.88 24.01
C SER A 96 1.07 -26.04 23.86
N GLY A 97 2.35 -25.72 24.00
CA GLY A 97 3.45 -26.62 23.66
C GLY A 97 3.61 -27.82 24.58
N LYS A 98 4.40 -28.77 24.04
CA LYS A 98 5.18 -29.80 24.74
C LYS A 98 4.47 -31.05 25.27
N ASP A 99 3.44 -31.57 24.62
CA ASP A 99 3.19 -33.02 24.67
C ASP A 99 2.68 -33.55 23.33
N GLY A 100 3.28 -34.66 22.89
CA GLY A 100 3.04 -35.24 21.58
C GLY A 100 1.59 -35.68 21.36
N ALA A 101 1.20 -35.72 20.08
CA ALA A 101 -0.11 -36.10 19.57
C ALA A 101 -0.69 -37.35 20.25
N LYS A 102 -1.46 -37.16 21.32
CA LYS A 102 -2.42 -38.12 21.86
C LYS A 102 -3.65 -37.37 22.34
N ASP A 103 -4.78 -37.79 21.78
CA ASP A 103 -6.15 -37.42 22.15
C ASP A 103 -6.56 -35.96 21.90
N MET A 104 -6.53 -35.55 20.62
CA MET A 104 -7.45 -34.51 20.17
C MET A 104 -8.88 -35.07 20.22
N VAL A 105 -9.60 -34.79 21.32
CA VAL A 105 -11.06 -34.99 21.36
C VAL A 105 -11.64 -34.17 20.21
N PRO A 106 -12.40 -34.77 19.27
CA PRO A 106 -13.01 -34.00 18.19
C PRO A 106 -13.93 -32.95 18.81
N SER A 107 -13.60 -31.68 18.60
CA SER A 107 -14.42 -30.55 19.00
C SER A 107 -15.81 -30.70 18.37
N LYS A 108 -16.85 -30.58 19.20
CA LYS A 108 -18.23 -30.75 18.76
C LYS A 108 -18.55 -29.73 17.65
N PRO A 109 -19.32 -30.10 16.62
CA PRO A 109 -19.87 -29.14 15.67
C PRO A 109 -20.63 -28.04 16.41
N ARG A 110 -20.46 -26.79 15.99
CA ARG A 110 -21.11 -25.63 16.60
C ARG A 110 -22.22 -25.13 15.69
N ASP A 111 -23.37 -24.81 16.28
CA ASP A 111 -24.52 -24.27 15.58
C ASP A 111 -24.76 -22.83 16.03
N LEU A 112 -24.85 -21.89 15.09
CA LEU A 112 -25.21 -20.49 15.33
C LEU A 112 -26.69 -20.29 15.01
N ALA A 113 -27.50 -20.05 16.02
CA ALA A 113 -28.85 -19.54 15.85
C ALA A 113 -28.78 -18.03 15.63
N PHE A 114 -29.52 -17.50 14.66
CA PHE A 114 -29.61 -16.07 14.42
C PHE A 114 -31.06 -15.67 14.11
N ALA A 115 -31.39 -14.42 14.42
CA ALA A 115 -32.63 -13.78 13.98
C ALA A 115 -32.38 -12.29 13.75
N ILE A 116 -32.88 -11.77 12.63
CA ILE A 116 -32.89 -10.35 12.28
C ILE A 116 -34.35 -9.97 12.06
N SER A 117 -34.84 -8.94 12.74
CA SER A 117 -36.20 -8.45 12.55
C SER A 117 -36.25 -6.93 12.42
N MET A 118 -37.07 -6.44 11.50
CA MET A 118 -37.37 -5.01 11.33
C MET A 118 -38.88 -4.79 11.48
N SER A 119 -39.27 -3.87 12.35
CA SER A 119 -40.67 -3.53 12.59
C SER A 119 -40.90 -2.02 12.53
N SER A 120 -42.01 -1.58 11.97
CA SER A 120 -42.40 -0.16 11.89
C SER A 120 -43.84 0.00 12.35
N GLY A 121 -44.24 1.16 12.90
CA GLY A 121 -45.65 1.45 13.20
C GLY A 121 -46.52 1.55 11.94
N SER A 122 -45.97 2.10 10.85
CA SER A 122 -46.61 2.11 9.54
C SER A 122 -45.59 2.12 8.40
N LEU A 123 -46.02 1.59 7.26
CA LEU A 123 -45.32 1.67 5.99
C LEU A 123 -46.28 2.26 4.94
N ALA A 124 -45.86 3.32 4.26
CA ALA A 124 -46.59 3.93 3.15
C ALA A 124 -45.83 3.73 1.83
N ILE A 125 -46.52 3.26 0.79
CA ILE A 125 -45.95 3.03 -0.54
C ILE A 125 -46.86 3.71 -1.57
N THR A 126 -46.31 4.60 -2.40
CA THR A 126 -47.06 5.36 -3.39
C THR A 126 -46.71 4.89 -4.80
N GLY A 127 -47.70 4.54 -5.61
CA GLY A 127 -47.49 4.15 -7.01
C GLY A 127 -46.82 2.78 -7.19
N LEU A 128 -47.09 1.84 -6.28
CA LEU A 128 -46.52 0.48 -6.35
C LEU A 128 -47.12 -0.30 -7.51
N ILE A 129 -46.27 -0.72 -8.43
CA ILE A 129 -46.62 -1.49 -9.62
C ILE A 129 -45.67 -2.69 -9.69
N HIS A 130 -46.17 -3.84 -10.17
CA HIS A 130 -45.29 -4.84 -10.74
C HIS A 130 -45.81 -5.51 -12.00
N GLU A 131 -44.85 -5.80 -12.86
CA GLU A 131 -45.00 -6.38 -14.16
C GLU A 131 -43.82 -7.33 -14.37
N ASP A 132 -44.10 -8.58 -14.76
CA ASP A 132 -43.09 -9.58 -15.13
C ASP A 132 -41.93 -9.80 -14.13
N GLY A 133 -42.16 -9.62 -12.83
CA GLY A 133 -41.14 -9.81 -11.78
C GLY A 133 -40.43 -8.53 -11.34
N ASP A 134 -40.67 -7.41 -12.02
CA ASP A 134 -40.07 -6.09 -11.76
C ASP A 134 -41.02 -5.18 -10.99
N PHE A 135 -40.49 -4.47 -10.01
CA PHE A 135 -41.17 -3.50 -9.16
C PHE A 135 -40.85 -2.09 -9.56
N LYS A 136 -41.85 -1.22 -9.47
CA LYS A 136 -41.68 0.22 -9.53
C LYS A 136 -42.53 0.88 -8.47
N THR A 137 -41.98 1.88 -7.81
CA THR A 137 -42.71 2.71 -6.84
C THR A 137 -42.29 4.16 -6.98
N GLY A 138 -43.25 5.07 -6.77
CA GLY A 138 -42.96 6.50 -6.67
C GLY A 138 -42.28 6.85 -5.35
N SER A 139 -42.78 6.30 -4.23
CA SER A 139 -42.16 6.48 -2.92
C SER A 139 -42.41 5.30 -1.98
N TRP A 140 -41.49 5.08 -1.05
CA TRP A 140 -41.58 4.07 0.00
C TRP A 140 -41.10 4.67 1.31
N THR A 141 -41.96 4.73 2.34
CA THR A 141 -41.65 5.44 3.60
C THR A 141 -42.07 4.63 4.80
N HIS A 142 -41.15 4.41 5.74
CA HIS A 142 -41.46 3.83 7.05
C HIS A 142 -41.67 4.92 8.09
N SER A 143 -42.46 4.65 9.12
CA SER A 143 -42.62 5.56 10.27
C SER A 143 -41.35 5.66 11.11
N ASP A 144 -41.20 6.79 11.80
CA ASP A 144 -40.02 7.12 12.62
C ASP A 144 -39.85 6.26 13.88
N ASP A 145 -40.82 5.40 14.18
CA ASP A 145 -40.75 4.43 15.27
C ASP A 145 -40.18 3.07 14.82
N THR A 146 -39.54 3.03 13.65
CA THR A 146 -38.95 1.81 13.09
C THR A 146 -37.84 1.26 13.99
N ARG A 147 -37.89 -0.06 14.24
CA ARG A 147 -36.97 -0.80 15.10
C ARG A 147 -36.31 -1.94 14.35
N LEU A 148 -35.02 -2.10 14.59
CA LEU A 148 -34.21 -3.22 14.14
C LEU A 148 -33.81 -4.06 15.37
N LEU A 149 -33.88 -5.38 15.27
CA LEU A 149 -33.36 -6.29 16.29
C LEU A 149 -32.57 -7.39 15.59
N VAL A 150 -31.30 -7.55 15.98
CA VAL A 150 -30.43 -8.65 15.54
C VAL A 150 -30.06 -9.45 16.78
N THR A 151 -30.18 -10.77 16.69
CA THR A 151 -29.74 -11.70 17.72
C THR A 151 -28.92 -12.83 17.10
N GLY A 152 -27.91 -13.27 17.82
CA GLY A 152 -27.11 -14.44 17.47
C GLY A 152 -26.69 -15.18 18.72
N SER A 153 -26.70 -16.52 18.71
CA SER A 153 -26.22 -17.31 19.85
C SER A 153 -25.60 -18.62 19.42
N VAL A 154 -24.54 -19.00 20.15
CA VAL A 154 -23.90 -20.31 20.05
C VAL A 154 -23.95 -20.95 21.43
N GLU A 155 -24.49 -22.17 21.48
CA GLU A 155 -24.70 -22.88 22.73
C GLU A 155 -23.39 -23.03 23.52
N ASN A 156 -23.41 -22.62 24.80
CA ASN A 156 -22.26 -22.65 25.71
C ASN A 156 -21.03 -21.83 25.27
N GLU A 157 -21.16 -20.90 24.32
CA GLU A 157 -20.08 -19.99 23.93
C GLU A 157 -20.45 -18.51 24.10
N GLY A 158 -21.70 -18.12 23.81
CA GLY A 158 -22.10 -16.74 23.96
C GLY A 158 -23.31 -16.33 23.12
N ARG A 159 -23.67 -15.04 23.25
CA ARG A 159 -24.75 -14.41 22.50
C ARG A 159 -24.41 -12.97 22.13
N LEU A 160 -24.98 -12.53 21.01
CA LEU A 160 -24.97 -11.16 20.50
C LEU A 160 -26.41 -10.67 20.44
N LYS A 161 -26.62 -9.42 20.85
CA LYS A 161 -27.86 -8.69 20.66
C LYS A 161 -27.54 -7.30 20.12
N VAL A 162 -28.24 -6.87 19.08
CA VAL A 162 -28.21 -5.50 18.55
C VAL A 162 -29.64 -4.99 18.50
N GLU A 163 -29.89 -3.83 19.09
CA GLU A 163 -31.17 -3.13 19.03
C GLU A 163 -30.96 -1.79 18.34
N GLY A 164 -31.79 -1.50 17.34
CA GLY A 164 -31.71 -0.29 16.54
C GLY A 164 -33.02 0.48 16.52
N ARG A 165 -32.93 1.81 16.42
CA ARG A 165 -34.02 2.71 16.06
C ARG A 165 -33.64 3.49 14.82
N LEU A 166 -34.56 3.57 13.87
CA LEU A 166 -34.36 4.23 12.60
C LEU A 166 -35.50 5.22 12.39
N ALA A 167 -35.18 6.43 11.92
CA ALA A 167 -36.15 7.46 11.60
C ALA A 167 -35.87 8.09 10.23
N GLY A 168 -36.93 8.58 9.58
CA GLY A 168 -36.84 9.19 8.26
C GLY A 168 -36.43 8.23 7.13
N ILE A 169 -36.75 6.93 7.24
CA ILE A 169 -36.49 5.97 6.16
C ILE A 169 -37.41 6.29 4.98
N SER A 170 -36.82 6.64 3.84
CA SER A 170 -37.57 6.83 2.59
C SER A 170 -36.77 6.43 1.35
N ALA A 171 -37.46 5.92 0.34
CA ALA A 171 -36.93 5.72 -1.01
C ALA A 171 -37.87 6.34 -2.06
N THR A 172 -37.34 6.93 -3.12
CA THR A 172 -38.10 7.55 -4.22
C THR A 172 -37.67 7.03 -5.59
N GLY A 173 -38.62 6.96 -6.53
CA GLY A 173 -38.37 6.50 -7.90
C GLY A 173 -37.74 5.10 -7.97
N TYR A 174 -38.05 4.23 -7.01
CA TYR A 174 -37.37 2.96 -6.82
C TYR A 174 -37.88 1.89 -7.79
N SER A 175 -36.95 1.23 -8.48
CA SER A 175 -37.19 0.17 -9.44
C SER A 175 -36.22 -0.98 -9.19
N PHE A 176 -36.75 -2.19 -9.00
CA PHE A 176 -35.93 -3.35 -8.66
C PHE A 176 -36.58 -4.66 -9.11
N THR A 177 -35.79 -5.73 -9.17
CA THR A 177 -36.26 -7.09 -9.45
C THR A 177 -35.95 -7.95 -8.24
N LEU A 178 -36.87 -8.83 -7.86
CA LEU A 178 -36.57 -9.78 -6.79
C LEU A 178 -35.57 -10.83 -7.25
N PRO A 179 -34.47 -11.04 -6.51
CA PRO A 179 -33.56 -12.10 -6.85
C PRO A 179 -34.24 -13.45 -6.60
N GLU A 180 -34.11 -14.39 -7.54
CA GLU A 180 -34.58 -15.76 -7.36
C GLU A 180 -33.47 -16.64 -6.80
N ILE A 181 -33.80 -17.51 -5.83
CA ILE A 181 -32.82 -18.51 -5.36
C ILE A 181 -32.47 -19.42 -6.54
N PRO A 182 -31.21 -19.43 -6.99
CA PRO A 182 -30.83 -20.22 -8.16
C PRO A 182 -31.02 -21.71 -7.87
N ALA A 183 -31.43 -22.45 -8.90
CA ALA A 183 -31.58 -23.90 -8.84
C ALA A 183 -30.27 -24.57 -8.39
N GLU A 184 -30.37 -25.71 -7.72
CA GLU A 184 -29.18 -26.48 -7.34
C GLU A 184 -28.40 -26.88 -8.58
N ASP A 185 -27.15 -26.41 -8.66
CA ASP A 185 -26.18 -26.81 -9.65
C ASP A 185 -24.95 -27.36 -8.89
N PRO A 186 -24.80 -28.68 -8.78
CA PRO A 186 -23.66 -29.30 -8.13
C PRO A 186 -22.34 -29.01 -8.83
N ASP A 187 -22.34 -28.75 -10.15
CA ASP A 187 -21.12 -28.48 -10.91
C ASP A 187 -20.68 -27.01 -10.76
N HIS A 188 -21.63 -26.10 -10.52
CA HIS A 188 -21.39 -24.66 -10.31
C HIS A 188 -21.95 -24.13 -8.97
N PRO A 189 -21.49 -24.64 -7.81
CA PRO A 189 -22.07 -24.32 -6.51
C PRO A 189 -22.02 -22.84 -6.11
N VAL A 190 -21.05 -22.08 -6.64
CA VAL A 190 -20.82 -20.63 -6.45
C VAL A 190 -21.33 -19.84 -7.64
N SER A 191 -20.89 -20.16 -8.87
CA SER A 191 -21.21 -19.33 -10.05
C SER A 191 -22.71 -19.22 -10.32
N ARG A 192 -23.50 -20.23 -9.92
CA ARG A 192 -24.97 -20.18 -10.01
C ARG A 192 -25.62 -19.00 -9.26
N TRP A 193 -24.92 -18.38 -8.32
CA TRP A 193 -25.40 -17.22 -7.56
C TRP A 193 -25.16 -15.88 -8.26
N LEU A 194 -24.47 -15.84 -9.39
CA LEU A 194 -24.19 -14.59 -10.10
C LEU A 194 -25.46 -13.81 -10.48
N PRO A 195 -26.53 -14.43 -11.06
CA PRO A 195 -27.77 -13.71 -11.36
C PRO A 195 -28.46 -13.14 -10.11
N PHE A 196 -28.31 -13.84 -8.97
CA PHE A 196 -28.83 -13.39 -7.70
C PHE A 196 -28.11 -12.11 -7.22
N MET A 197 -26.78 -12.07 -7.37
CA MET A 197 -25.98 -10.88 -7.02
C MET A 197 -26.27 -9.70 -7.97
N GLN A 198 -26.43 -9.97 -9.28
CA GLN A 198 -26.83 -8.97 -10.27
C GLN A 198 -28.15 -8.30 -9.88
N ALA A 199 -29.19 -9.08 -9.55
CA ALA A 199 -30.48 -8.53 -9.15
C ALA A 199 -30.41 -7.67 -7.87
N LEU A 200 -29.47 -7.97 -6.96
CA LEU A 200 -29.27 -7.18 -5.74
C LEU A 200 -28.52 -5.88 -5.97
N PHE A 201 -27.46 -5.89 -6.77
CA PHE A 201 -26.61 -4.72 -6.95
C PHE A 201 -27.08 -3.76 -8.04
N LEU A 202 -27.86 -4.23 -9.01
CA LEU A 202 -28.26 -3.44 -10.18
C LEU A 202 -29.64 -2.76 -10.02
N THR A 203 -30.06 -2.48 -8.77
CA THR A 203 -31.30 -1.75 -8.50
C THR A 203 -31.19 -0.27 -8.92
N SER A 204 -32.33 0.38 -9.17
CA SER A 204 -32.37 1.79 -9.60
C SER A 204 -33.28 2.60 -8.69
N TYR A 205 -32.87 3.80 -8.30
CA TYR A 205 -33.63 4.73 -7.44
C TYR A 205 -33.18 6.16 -7.68
N GLU A 206 -34.10 7.11 -7.50
CA GLU A 206 -33.73 8.54 -7.45
C GLU A 206 -33.02 8.84 -6.13
N GLU A 207 -33.56 8.35 -5.01
CA GLU A 207 -32.98 8.55 -3.68
C GLU A 207 -33.39 7.44 -2.72
N VAL A 208 -32.47 7.02 -1.86
CA VAL A 208 -32.72 6.23 -0.65
C VAL A 208 -32.06 6.97 0.51
N ARG A 209 -32.79 7.23 1.59
CA ARG A 209 -32.25 7.94 2.76
C ARG A 209 -32.76 7.38 4.08
N ILE A 210 -31.96 7.60 5.12
CA ILE A 210 -32.31 7.36 6.52
C ILE A 210 -31.77 8.56 7.30
N ASP A 211 -32.66 9.36 7.87
CA ASP A 211 -32.30 10.61 8.53
C ASP A 211 -31.46 10.36 9.80
N SER A 212 -31.80 9.33 10.58
CA SER A 212 -31.01 8.90 11.74
C SER A 212 -31.17 7.41 12.04
N THR A 213 -30.07 6.79 12.48
CA THR A 213 -30.02 5.41 12.97
C THR A 213 -29.24 5.36 14.28
N GLY A 214 -29.87 4.91 15.35
CA GLY A 214 -29.23 4.66 16.65
C GLY A 214 -29.22 3.19 16.98
N LEU A 215 -28.04 2.61 17.21
CA LEU A 215 -27.82 1.20 17.53
C LEU A 215 -27.24 1.04 18.93
N THR A 216 -27.68 0.01 19.65
CA THR A 216 -27.05 -0.51 20.87
C THR A 216 -26.72 -1.97 20.66
N PHE A 217 -25.50 -2.40 20.97
CA PHE A 217 -25.11 -3.80 20.83
C PHE A 217 -24.41 -4.30 22.08
N GLU A 218 -24.67 -5.57 22.41
CA GLU A 218 -24.12 -6.27 23.57
C GLU A 218 -23.72 -7.69 23.18
N GLY A 219 -22.48 -8.05 23.50
CA GLY A 219 -21.94 -9.40 23.32
C GLY A 219 -21.58 -10.01 24.66
N HIS A 220 -22.11 -11.19 24.95
CA HIS A 220 -21.76 -11.98 26.13
C HIS A 220 -20.99 -13.23 25.71
N ALA A 221 -19.88 -13.50 26.41
CA ALA A 221 -19.21 -14.80 26.38
C ALA A 221 -19.81 -15.70 27.47
N SER A 222 -19.92 -16.99 27.18
CA SER A 222 -20.36 -18.01 28.13
C SER A 222 -19.22 -19.02 28.35
N THR A 223 -18.78 -19.15 29.60
CA THR A 223 -17.79 -20.14 30.02
C THR A 223 -18.34 -20.87 31.24
N ASP A 224 -18.41 -22.21 31.19
CA ASP A 224 -18.94 -23.05 32.28
C ASP A 224 -20.35 -22.61 32.78
N GLY A 225 -21.19 -22.12 31.86
CA GLY A 225 -22.54 -21.64 32.17
C GLY A 225 -22.61 -20.26 32.82
N LYS A 226 -21.48 -19.57 33.01
CA LYS A 226 -21.42 -18.19 33.48
C LYS A 226 -21.32 -17.24 32.28
N GLU A 227 -22.34 -16.41 32.08
CA GLU A 227 -22.28 -15.30 31.12
C GLU A 227 -21.45 -14.14 31.67
N THR A 228 -20.52 -13.65 30.86
CA THR A 228 -19.72 -12.46 31.13
C THR A 228 -19.87 -11.50 29.95
N LEU A 229 -20.11 -10.22 30.22
CA LEU A 229 -20.16 -9.21 29.17
C LEU A 229 -18.76 -9.10 28.54
N ALA A 230 -18.67 -9.40 27.24
CA ALA A 230 -17.42 -9.36 26.49
C ALA A 230 -17.25 -7.99 25.81
N PHE A 231 -18.34 -7.44 25.27
CA PHE A 231 -18.36 -6.08 24.75
C PHE A 231 -19.76 -5.49 24.79
N SER A 232 -19.85 -4.16 24.81
CA SER A 232 -21.09 -3.41 24.70
C SER A 232 -20.82 -2.06 24.03
N GLY A 233 -21.80 -1.46 23.37
CA GLY A 233 -21.61 -0.12 22.85
C GLY A 233 -22.84 0.47 22.19
N THR A 234 -22.68 1.72 21.78
CA THR A 234 -23.66 2.46 20.98
C THR A 234 -23.02 2.93 19.69
N SER A 235 -23.83 3.06 18.64
CA SER A 235 -23.44 3.70 17.40
C SER A 235 -24.60 4.55 16.88
N GLU A 236 -24.29 5.77 16.44
CA GLU A 236 -25.25 6.66 15.79
C GLU A 236 -24.76 6.98 14.38
N LEU A 237 -25.67 6.95 13.42
CA LEU A 237 -25.43 7.24 12.01
C LEU A 237 -26.51 8.21 11.54
N ASP A 238 -26.12 9.42 11.15
CA ASP A 238 -27.02 10.48 10.71
C ASP A 238 -26.83 10.80 9.22
N GLY A 239 -27.93 11.12 8.54
CA GLY A 239 -27.93 11.62 7.17
C GLY A 239 -27.43 10.60 6.15
N TYR A 240 -27.78 9.32 6.30
CA TYR A 240 -27.50 8.32 5.27
C TYR A 240 -28.30 8.65 4.01
N ARG A 241 -27.61 8.69 2.86
CA ARG A 241 -28.22 8.98 1.55
C ARG A 241 -27.50 8.21 0.45
N MET A 242 -28.25 7.64 -0.47
CA MET A 242 -27.81 7.19 -1.78
C MET A 242 -28.72 7.80 -2.84
N ALA A 243 -28.17 8.25 -3.96
CA ALA A 243 -28.96 8.93 -4.98
C ALA A 243 -28.45 8.69 -6.41
N ASP A 244 -29.35 8.99 -7.36
CA ASP A 244 -29.10 8.92 -8.80
C ASP A 244 -28.60 7.54 -9.23
N ALA A 245 -29.29 6.49 -8.78
CA ALA A 245 -28.93 5.12 -9.09
C ALA A 245 -29.67 4.58 -10.30
N GLU A 246 -28.93 4.10 -11.29
CA GLU A 246 -29.47 3.48 -12.50
C GLU A 246 -28.62 2.25 -12.89
N LYS A 247 -29.23 1.06 -12.85
CA LYS A 247 -28.59 -0.21 -13.27
C LYS A 247 -27.19 -0.45 -12.66
N GLY A 248 -27.03 -0.17 -11.37
CA GLY A 248 -25.76 -0.37 -10.66
C GLY A 248 -24.84 0.85 -10.65
N TRP A 249 -25.05 1.84 -11.52
CA TRP A 249 -24.44 3.16 -11.35
C TRP A 249 -25.10 3.87 -10.17
N ILE A 250 -24.34 4.55 -9.32
CA ILE A 250 -24.82 5.36 -8.20
C ILE A 250 -24.08 6.70 -8.25
N GLY A 251 -24.81 7.80 -8.48
CA GLY A 251 -24.21 9.13 -8.57
C GLY A 251 -23.65 9.64 -7.24
N GLU A 252 -24.30 9.37 -6.12
CA GLU A 252 -23.82 9.77 -4.79
C GLU A 252 -24.20 8.76 -3.69
N TYR A 253 -23.25 8.52 -2.79
CA TYR A 253 -23.46 7.94 -1.47
C TYR A 253 -22.92 8.91 -0.42
N SER A 254 -23.67 9.16 0.65
CA SER A 254 -23.17 9.96 1.77
C SER A 254 -23.71 9.57 3.13
N ILE A 255 -22.90 9.88 4.14
CA ILE A 255 -23.26 9.88 5.56
C ILE A 255 -22.82 11.23 6.11
N ASP A 256 -23.65 11.93 6.88
CA ASP A 256 -23.30 13.25 7.42
C ASP A 256 -22.50 13.14 8.72
N LEU A 257 -22.81 12.16 9.57
CA LEU A 257 -22.11 11.94 10.83
C LEU A 257 -22.22 10.47 11.25
N MET A 258 -21.10 9.93 11.74
CA MET A 258 -21.06 8.66 12.47
C MET A 258 -20.41 8.89 13.84
N THR A 259 -21.05 8.39 14.89
CA THR A 259 -20.44 8.29 16.23
C THR A 259 -20.52 6.88 16.77
N GLN A 260 -19.52 6.50 17.56
CA GLN A 260 -19.43 5.17 18.15
C GLN A 260 -18.82 5.26 19.55
N ASP A 261 -19.39 4.53 20.50
CA ASP A 261 -18.85 4.31 21.85
C ASP A 261 -18.85 2.81 22.12
N LEU A 262 -17.66 2.21 22.07
CA LEU A 262 -17.42 0.80 22.31
C LEU A 262 -16.81 0.60 23.68
N ARG A 263 -17.18 -0.50 24.33
CA ARG A 263 -16.53 -1.01 25.53
C ARG A 263 -16.21 -2.47 25.32
N THR A 264 -14.95 -2.83 25.51
CA THR A 264 -14.46 -4.20 25.33
C THR A 264 -13.77 -4.68 26.60
N LEU A 265 -14.04 -5.91 27.00
CA LEU A 265 -13.40 -6.53 28.15
C LEU A 265 -11.93 -6.81 27.85
N ASP A 266 -11.04 -6.24 28.64
CA ASP A 266 -9.63 -6.64 28.67
C ASP A 266 -9.49 -7.89 29.55
N PRO A 267 -9.10 -9.06 28.99
CA PRO A 267 -8.96 -10.28 29.77
C PRO A 267 -7.81 -10.21 30.80
N ALA A 268 -6.81 -9.35 30.60
CA ALA A 268 -5.67 -9.25 31.51
C ALA A 268 -6.03 -8.50 32.80
N THR A 269 -6.77 -7.39 32.69
CA THR A 269 -7.17 -6.58 33.86
C THR A 269 -8.59 -6.85 34.35
N GLY A 270 -9.42 -7.50 33.53
CA GLY A 270 -10.85 -7.69 33.79
C GLY A 270 -11.67 -6.40 33.72
N ARG A 271 -11.10 -5.30 33.22
CA ARG A 271 -11.77 -4.00 33.07
C ARG A 271 -12.35 -3.87 31.67
N MET A 272 -13.43 -3.08 31.55
CA MET A 272 -13.93 -2.67 30.25
C MET A 272 -13.12 -1.45 29.79
N LEU A 273 -12.44 -1.56 28.65
CA LEU A 273 -11.74 -0.46 28.00
C LEU A 273 -12.71 0.22 27.03
N ARG A 274 -12.77 1.57 27.08
CA ARG A 274 -13.62 2.35 26.20
C ARG A 274 -12.87 2.74 24.92
N GLN A 275 -13.56 2.74 23.80
CA GLN A 275 -13.12 3.34 22.55
C GLN A 275 -14.23 4.22 22.01
N THR A 276 -13.94 5.48 21.74
CA THR A 276 -14.89 6.40 21.10
C THR A 276 -14.38 6.80 19.73
N THR A 277 -15.27 6.84 18.75
CA THR A 277 -14.95 7.28 17.40
C THR A 277 -16.02 8.26 16.92
N ARG A 278 -15.60 9.35 16.28
CA ARG A 278 -16.45 10.32 15.59
C ARG A 278 -15.91 10.51 14.19
N GLN A 279 -16.77 10.45 13.19
CA GLN A 279 -16.42 10.70 11.81
C GLN A 279 -17.47 11.64 11.23
N GLY A 280 -17.04 12.79 10.72
CA GLY A 280 -17.90 13.74 10.02
C GLY A 280 -18.38 13.22 8.66
N LYS A 281 -18.68 14.16 7.77
CA LYS A 281 -19.30 13.84 6.49
C LYS A 281 -18.41 12.94 5.65
N THR A 282 -18.97 11.85 5.15
CA THR A 282 -18.36 10.93 4.19
C THR A 282 -19.17 10.93 2.91
N VAL A 283 -18.53 11.06 1.76
CA VAL A 283 -19.19 11.12 0.45
C VAL A 283 -18.41 10.28 -0.55
N TYR A 284 -19.10 9.42 -1.29
CA TYR A 284 -18.60 8.77 -2.49
C TYR A 284 -19.46 9.20 -3.68
N ARG A 285 -18.86 9.34 -4.86
CA ARG A 285 -19.53 9.73 -6.11
C ARG A 285 -19.13 8.80 -7.23
N ASP A 286 -20.02 8.67 -8.20
CA ASP A 286 -19.76 7.97 -9.46
C ASP A 286 -19.32 6.52 -9.21
N ILE A 287 -20.15 5.77 -8.48
CA ILE A 287 -19.90 4.38 -8.11
C ILE A 287 -20.53 3.47 -9.16
N ASP A 288 -19.75 2.53 -9.70
CA ASP A 288 -20.24 1.51 -10.62
C ASP A 288 -20.26 0.13 -9.95
N ALA A 289 -21.41 -0.25 -9.39
CA ALA A 289 -21.57 -1.58 -8.81
C ALA A 289 -21.59 -2.69 -9.87
N ALA A 290 -21.90 -2.38 -11.14
CA ALA A 290 -21.89 -3.34 -12.23
C ALA A 290 -20.46 -3.76 -12.57
N ALA A 291 -19.49 -2.85 -12.53
CA ALA A 291 -18.08 -3.14 -12.76
C ALA A 291 -17.53 -4.24 -11.83
N ILE A 292 -17.98 -4.32 -10.57
CA ILE A 292 -17.62 -5.41 -9.64
C ILE A 292 -18.21 -6.74 -10.12
N VAL A 293 -19.46 -6.74 -10.56
CA VAL A 293 -20.14 -7.94 -11.03
C VAL A 293 -19.48 -8.45 -12.31
N ASP A 294 -19.21 -7.56 -13.25
CA ASP A 294 -18.61 -7.84 -14.56
C ASP A 294 -17.17 -8.36 -14.43
N LEU A 295 -16.44 -7.95 -13.38
CA LEU A 295 -15.13 -8.52 -13.03
C LEU A 295 -15.20 -10.04 -12.80
N PHE A 296 -16.30 -10.54 -12.22
CA PHE A 296 -16.48 -11.96 -11.90
C PHE A 296 -17.28 -12.73 -12.95
N ASP A 297 -18.06 -12.05 -13.78
CA ASP A 297 -18.93 -12.68 -14.79
C ASP A 297 -18.10 -13.36 -15.90
N PRO A 298 -18.18 -14.70 -16.09
CA PRO A 298 -17.41 -15.38 -17.13
C PRO A 298 -17.84 -15.00 -18.56
N ASP A 299 -19.04 -14.46 -18.76
CA ASP A 299 -19.57 -14.11 -20.08
C ASP A 299 -19.09 -12.72 -20.55
N VAL A 300 -18.59 -11.88 -19.65
CA VAL A 300 -17.99 -10.59 -20.00
C VAL A 300 -16.56 -10.82 -20.53
N PRO A 301 -16.21 -10.38 -21.75
CA PRO A 301 -14.91 -10.63 -22.35
C PRO A 301 -13.78 -9.81 -21.72
N VAL A 302 -12.56 -10.35 -21.73
CA VAL A 302 -11.35 -9.61 -21.33
C VAL A 302 -10.95 -8.67 -22.48
N THR A 303 -11.21 -7.37 -22.33
CA THR A 303 -10.87 -6.33 -23.31
C THR A 303 -9.57 -5.60 -22.98
N GLY A 304 -9.18 -5.57 -21.69
CA GLY A 304 -8.10 -4.73 -21.19
C GLY A 304 -8.50 -3.26 -21.03
N GLU A 305 -9.77 -2.93 -21.21
CA GLU A 305 -10.30 -1.59 -20.94
C GLU A 305 -10.42 -1.35 -19.44
N GLU A 306 -10.13 -0.11 -19.05
CA GLU A 306 -10.22 0.36 -17.67
C GLU A 306 -11.59 0.99 -17.44
N GLU A 307 -12.27 0.53 -16.39
CA GLU A 307 -13.60 0.98 -15.99
C GLU A 307 -13.54 1.66 -14.62
N THR A 308 -14.24 2.78 -14.45
CA THR A 308 -14.30 3.47 -13.17
C THR A 308 -15.23 2.74 -12.20
N LEU A 309 -14.67 2.25 -11.09
CA LEU A 309 -15.43 1.64 -10.01
C LEU A 309 -15.96 2.69 -9.02
N ILE A 310 -15.12 3.66 -8.65
CA ILE A 310 -15.49 4.82 -7.83
C ILE A 310 -14.76 6.04 -8.38
N GLY A 311 -15.49 7.04 -8.86
CA GLY A 311 -14.87 8.28 -9.37
C GLY A 311 -14.24 9.13 -8.26
N SER A 312 -14.93 9.29 -7.12
CA SER A 312 -14.32 9.95 -5.95
C SER A 312 -14.91 9.53 -4.62
N GLY A 313 -14.10 9.61 -3.57
CA GLY A 313 -14.48 9.42 -2.18
C GLY A 313 -13.83 10.49 -1.29
N SER A 314 -14.52 10.92 -0.24
CA SER A 314 -14.01 11.88 0.73
C SER A 314 -14.57 11.63 2.13
N MET A 315 -13.78 11.94 3.15
CA MET A 315 -14.20 11.99 4.55
C MET A 315 -13.60 13.22 5.24
N VAL A 316 -14.25 13.72 6.29
CA VAL A 316 -13.74 14.82 7.13
C VAL A 316 -13.95 14.55 8.62
N ASP A 317 -13.16 15.23 9.44
CA ASP A 317 -13.33 15.31 10.89
C ASP A 317 -13.42 13.92 11.56
N TYR A 318 -12.40 13.08 11.34
CA TYR A 318 -12.26 11.80 12.04
C TYR A 318 -11.50 12.00 13.35
N GLU A 319 -12.06 11.50 14.44
CA GLU A 319 -11.46 11.52 15.78
C GLU A 319 -11.69 10.15 16.44
N SER A 320 -10.66 9.63 17.11
CA SER A 320 -10.72 8.39 17.86
C SER A 320 -9.95 8.50 19.17
N SER A 321 -10.48 7.91 20.23
CA SER A 321 -9.84 7.79 21.54
C SER A 321 -10.01 6.37 22.05
N GLN A 322 -8.92 5.73 22.44
CA GLN A 322 -8.90 4.36 22.96
C GLN A 322 -8.25 4.32 24.33
N ASP A 323 -8.98 3.83 25.33
CA ASP A 323 -8.47 3.59 26.67
C ASP A 323 -7.43 2.46 26.66
N LEU A 324 -6.36 2.66 27.43
CA LEU A 324 -5.31 1.68 27.67
C LEU A 324 -5.46 1.06 29.08
N PRO A 325 -4.93 -0.16 29.32
CA PRO A 325 -5.04 -0.85 30.60
C PRO A 325 -4.52 -0.07 31.82
N ASP A 326 -3.54 0.81 31.60
CA ASP A 326 -2.91 1.66 32.62
C ASP A 326 -3.72 2.92 32.96
N GLY A 327 -4.88 3.12 32.33
CA GLY A 327 -5.78 4.26 32.54
C GLY A 327 -5.44 5.50 31.72
N LYS A 328 -4.48 5.40 30.79
CA LYS A 328 -4.20 6.44 29.79
C LYS A 328 -5.05 6.21 28.53
N ALA A 329 -4.97 7.12 27.54
CA ALA A 329 -5.68 6.97 26.28
C ALA A 329 -4.77 7.30 25.08
N LEU A 330 -4.91 6.53 24.01
CA LEU A 330 -4.37 6.85 22.69
C LEU A 330 -5.41 7.70 21.94
N LYS A 331 -5.02 8.86 21.44
CA LYS A 331 -5.90 9.69 20.59
C LYS A 331 -5.35 9.80 19.19
N THR A 332 -6.25 9.79 18.22
CA THR A 332 -5.93 9.96 16.80
C THR A 332 -6.98 10.86 16.16
N SER A 333 -6.54 11.80 15.34
CA SER A 333 -7.43 12.61 14.50
C SER A 333 -6.93 12.72 13.08
N VAL A 334 -7.86 12.90 12.15
CA VAL A 334 -7.61 13.14 10.72
C VAL A 334 -8.61 14.21 10.25
N GLU A 335 -8.12 15.32 9.72
CA GLU A 335 -8.97 16.41 9.23
C GLU A 335 -9.73 16.03 7.95
N ARG A 336 -9.04 15.37 7.01
CA ARG A 336 -9.61 15.00 5.70
C ARG A 336 -8.98 13.74 5.14
N GLY A 337 -9.78 12.91 4.50
CA GLY A 337 -9.34 11.88 3.56
C GLY A 337 -9.99 12.05 2.20
N SER A 338 -9.30 11.69 1.13
CA SER A 338 -9.85 11.64 -0.22
C SER A 338 -9.27 10.48 -1.02
N ILE A 339 -10.07 9.92 -1.92
CA ILE A 339 -9.65 8.95 -2.93
C ILE A 339 -10.28 9.34 -4.27
N ARG A 340 -9.56 9.16 -5.37
CA ARG A 340 -10.02 9.48 -6.72
C ARG A 340 -9.70 8.34 -7.66
N ASP A 341 -10.63 8.11 -8.58
CA ASP A 341 -10.54 7.15 -9.67
C ASP A 341 -10.01 5.79 -9.20
N ILE A 342 -10.84 5.10 -8.42
CA ILE A 342 -10.66 3.65 -8.23
C ILE A 342 -11.18 3.00 -9.50
N THR A 343 -10.31 2.29 -10.20
CA THR A 343 -10.66 1.67 -11.47
C THR A 343 -10.43 0.18 -11.42
N VAL A 344 -11.09 -0.51 -12.34
CA VAL A 344 -10.98 -1.95 -12.52
C VAL A 344 -10.71 -2.27 -13.98
N VAL A 345 -9.79 -3.20 -14.23
CA VAL A 345 -9.54 -3.80 -15.53
C VAL A 345 -9.84 -5.28 -15.41
N LYS A 346 -10.76 -5.77 -16.25
CA LYS A 346 -11.05 -7.19 -16.28
C LYS A 346 -9.81 -7.97 -16.72
N GLN A 347 -9.32 -8.84 -15.84
CA GLN A 347 -8.24 -9.76 -16.14
C GLN A 347 -8.78 -11.13 -16.55
N GLY A 348 -7.93 -11.96 -17.18
CA GLY A 348 -8.21 -13.37 -17.46
C GLY A 348 -8.22 -14.24 -16.20
N ASN A 349 -8.99 -13.83 -15.19
CA ASN A 349 -9.14 -14.54 -13.94
C ASN A 349 -10.37 -15.48 -14.02
N SER A 350 -10.27 -16.61 -13.32
CA SER A 350 -11.31 -17.63 -13.33
C SER A 350 -11.86 -17.86 -11.93
N LEU A 351 -11.93 -16.79 -11.11
CA LEU A 351 -12.13 -16.90 -9.66
C LEU A 351 -13.41 -17.66 -9.31
N LEU A 352 -14.54 -17.37 -9.96
CA LEU A 352 -15.80 -18.10 -9.72
C LEU A 352 -15.67 -19.59 -10.05
N SER A 353 -15.07 -19.92 -11.20
CA SER A 353 -14.84 -21.32 -11.58
C SER A 353 -13.85 -22.03 -10.65
N MET A 354 -12.86 -21.31 -10.11
CA MET A 354 -11.89 -21.84 -9.15
C MET A 354 -12.58 -22.14 -7.83
N LEU A 355 -13.46 -21.26 -7.37
CA LEU A 355 -14.29 -21.48 -6.18
C LEU A 355 -15.25 -22.68 -6.38
N ASP A 356 -15.85 -22.82 -7.57
CA ASP A 356 -16.65 -24.00 -7.92
C ASP A 356 -15.84 -25.29 -7.82
N GLN A 357 -14.64 -25.32 -8.39
CA GLN A 357 -13.74 -26.46 -8.33
C GLN A 357 -13.34 -26.82 -6.89
N LEU A 358 -12.98 -25.81 -6.09
CA LEU A 358 -12.61 -25.98 -4.68
C LEU A 358 -13.76 -26.59 -3.86
N LEU A 359 -14.99 -26.07 -4.02
CA LEU A 359 -16.16 -26.64 -3.35
C LEU A 359 -16.49 -28.06 -3.85
N ASN A 360 -16.20 -28.34 -5.12
CA ASN A 360 -16.32 -29.67 -5.72
C ASN A 360 -15.13 -30.59 -5.46
N LYS A 361 -14.20 -30.19 -4.57
CA LYS A 361 -13.02 -30.96 -4.16
C LYS A 361 -12.08 -31.33 -5.31
N LYS A 362 -12.16 -30.60 -6.42
CA LYS A 362 -11.15 -30.62 -7.46
C LYS A 362 -10.11 -29.61 -6.98
N ALA A 363 -8.99 -30.10 -6.45
CA ALA A 363 -7.91 -29.22 -6.04
C ALA A 363 -7.32 -28.60 -7.32
N PRO A 364 -7.44 -27.27 -7.52
CA PRO A 364 -6.76 -26.61 -8.62
C PRO A 364 -5.25 -26.79 -8.45
N ALA A 365 -4.51 -26.70 -9.56
CA ALA A 365 -3.07 -26.76 -9.50
C ALA A 365 -2.56 -25.58 -8.63
N PRO A 366 -1.57 -25.77 -7.73
CA PRO A 366 -1.01 -24.68 -6.93
C PRO A 366 -0.62 -23.45 -7.75
N GLU A 367 -0.19 -23.69 -8.98
CA GLU A 367 0.15 -22.69 -10.01
C GLU A 367 -1.02 -21.80 -10.39
N GLU A 368 -2.19 -22.41 -10.61
CA GLU A 368 -3.41 -21.73 -10.99
C GLU A 368 -3.97 -20.91 -9.82
N LEU A 369 -3.81 -21.39 -8.59
CA LEU A 369 -4.17 -20.65 -7.37
C LEU A 369 -3.36 -19.37 -7.23
N ILE A 370 -2.02 -19.48 -7.32
CA ILE A 370 -1.13 -18.33 -7.20
C ILE A 370 -1.39 -17.34 -8.34
N ALA A 371 -1.50 -17.83 -9.58
CA ALA A 371 -1.76 -16.99 -10.74
C ALA A 371 -3.13 -16.28 -10.65
N GLY A 372 -4.18 -16.99 -10.23
CA GLY A 372 -5.54 -16.45 -10.13
C GLY A 372 -5.66 -15.35 -9.07
N VAL A 373 -5.08 -15.55 -7.88
CA VAL A 373 -5.04 -14.51 -6.83
C VAL A 373 -4.26 -13.30 -7.31
N PHE A 374 -3.10 -13.49 -7.94
CA PHE A 374 -2.30 -12.38 -8.43
C PHE A 374 -3.01 -11.60 -9.54
N GLN A 375 -3.66 -12.28 -10.49
CA GLN A 375 -4.47 -11.64 -11.54
C GLN A 375 -5.64 -10.85 -10.99
N PHE A 376 -6.29 -11.32 -9.92
CA PHE A 376 -7.35 -10.56 -9.25
C PHE A 376 -6.81 -9.24 -8.65
N TYR A 377 -5.70 -9.28 -7.91
CA TYR A 377 -5.08 -8.06 -7.39
C TYR A 377 -4.67 -7.08 -8.50
N ARG A 378 -4.18 -7.61 -9.64
CA ARG A 378 -3.83 -6.81 -10.82
C ARG A 378 -5.03 -6.19 -11.53
N SER A 379 -6.25 -6.50 -11.12
CA SER A 379 -7.46 -5.93 -11.73
C SER A 379 -7.77 -4.53 -11.21
N PHE A 380 -7.14 -4.05 -10.13
CA PHE A 380 -7.50 -2.77 -9.51
C PHE A 380 -6.39 -1.73 -9.69
N ALA A 381 -6.79 -0.48 -9.86
CA ALA A 381 -5.91 0.68 -9.78
C ALA A 381 -6.55 1.83 -9.00
N ILE A 382 -5.71 2.72 -8.49
CA ILE A 382 -6.10 3.93 -7.75
C ILE A 382 -5.24 5.08 -8.26
N ALA A 383 -5.87 6.13 -8.79
CA ALA A 383 -5.13 7.29 -9.29
C ALA A 383 -4.54 8.16 -8.18
N ASP A 384 -5.32 8.46 -7.13
CA ASP A 384 -4.88 9.36 -6.05
C ASP A 384 -5.63 9.03 -4.75
N ALA A 385 -4.90 8.79 -3.67
CA ALA A 385 -5.43 8.64 -2.32
C ALA A 385 -4.64 9.54 -1.37
N ARG A 386 -5.34 10.33 -0.54
CA ARG A 386 -4.73 11.31 0.38
C ARG A 386 -5.40 11.30 1.74
N ILE A 387 -4.61 11.52 2.78
CA ILE A 387 -5.06 11.76 4.15
C ILE A 387 -4.28 12.96 4.68
N SER A 388 -4.98 13.99 5.14
CA SER A 388 -4.38 15.26 5.60
C SER A 388 -4.79 15.59 7.03
N GLY A 389 -3.94 16.35 7.72
CA GLY A 389 -4.17 16.82 9.09
C GLY A 389 -4.21 15.66 10.11
N ILE A 390 -3.21 14.78 10.05
CA ILE A 390 -3.10 13.62 10.92
C ILE A 390 -2.44 14.07 12.24
N SER A 391 -3.05 13.73 13.36
CA SER A 391 -2.47 13.91 14.69
C SER A 391 -2.60 12.63 15.50
N VAL A 392 -1.54 12.24 16.20
CA VAL A 392 -1.54 11.11 17.13
C VAL A 392 -0.92 11.56 18.44
N GLU A 393 -1.67 11.40 19.53
CA GLU A 393 -1.20 11.66 20.89
C GLU A 393 -1.01 10.33 21.61
N PHE A 394 0.24 10.00 21.91
CA PHE A 394 0.61 8.82 22.67
C PHE A 394 0.91 9.20 24.12
N PRO A 395 0.46 8.40 25.10
CA PRO A 395 0.91 8.60 26.46
C PRO A 395 2.41 8.25 26.63
N SER A 396 3.17 9.07 27.37
CA SER A 396 4.60 8.80 27.63
C SER A 396 4.82 7.42 28.29
N PRO A 397 5.78 6.60 27.81
CA PRO A 397 6.15 5.33 28.42
C PRO A 397 7.01 5.55 29.68
N GLY A 398 6.40 5.50 30.86
CA GLY A 398 7.11 5.56 32.15
C GLY A 398 6.24 6.05 33.33
N PRO A 399 6.72 5.89 34.58
CA PRO A 399 6.10 6.55 35.73
C PRO A 399 6.30 8.07 35.62
N ALA A 400 5.21 8.84 35.71
CA ALA A 400 5.19 10.28 35.52
C ALA A 400 6.30 11.02 36.28
N GLY A 401 7.33 11.45 35.54
CA GLY A 401 8.35 12.38 35.97
C GLY A 401 8.04 13.82 35.52
N PRO A 402 8.77 14.82 36.04
CA PRO A 402 8.65 16.20 35.57
C PRO A 402 9.12 16.28 34.10
N GLY A 403 8.20 16.54 33.17
CA GLY A 403 8.47 16.57 31.71
C GLY A 403 7.81 15.45 30.91
N ASP A 404 7.10 14.51 31.55
CA ASP A 404 6.32 13.47 30.87
C ASP A 404 4.95 14.00 30.40
N GLY A 405 4.98 14.84 29.36
CA GLY A 405 3.79 15.17 28.57
C GLY A 405 3.39 14.01 27.64
N ASP A 406 2.16 14.05 27.13
CA ASP A 406 1.78 13.17 26.01
C ASP A 406 2.67 13.49 24.80
N VAL A 407 3.14 12.46 24.10
CA VAL A 407 3.94 12.60 22.89
C VAL A 407 3.01 12.86 21.72
N GLY A 408 3.04 14.08 21.19
CA GLY A 408 2.29 14.47 20.00
C GLY A 408 3.12 14.29 18.72
N ILE A 409 2.56 13.55 17.77
CA ILE A 409 3.09 13.44 16.41
C ILE A 409 2.04 14.00 15.45
N THR A 410 2.45 14.94 14.61
CA THR A 410 1.59 15.47 13.55
C THR A 410 2.17 15.16 12.18
N ILE A 411 1.31 14.89 11.21
CA ILE A 411 1.66 14.70 9.81
C ILE A 411 0.69 15.54 8.98
N ARG A 412 1.20 16.49 8.19
CA ARG A 412 0.38 17.37 7.36
C ARG A 412 -0.40 16.60 6.31
N GLU A 413 0.27 15.69 5.59
CA GLU A 413 -0.37 14.87 4.55
C GLU A 413 0.38 13.55 4.35
N MET A 414 -0.36 12.49 4.08
CA MET A 414 0.13 11.25 3.48
C MET A 414 -0.65 11.03 2.18
N ALA A 415 0.04 10.68 1.10
CA ALA A 415 -0.62 10.40 -0.16
C ALA A 415 0.01 9.22 -0.90
N MET A 416 -0.78 8.61 -1.78
CA MET A 416 -0.33 7.63 -2.75
C MET A 416 -0.97 7.93 -4.11
N THR A 417 -0.19 7.87 -5.19
CA THR A 417 -0.66 8.14 -6.56
C THR A 417 -0.25 7.04 -7.53
N ASP A 418 -1.07 6.87 -8.57
CA ASP A 418 -0.87 5.93 -9.68
C ASP A 418 -0.50 4.51 -9.19
N ILE A 419 -1.31 3.95 -8.29
CA ILE A 419 -1.16 2.57 -7.83
C ILE A 419 -1.88 1.66 -8.82
N SER A 420 -1.16 0.72 -9.43
CA SER A 420 -1.77 -0.25 -10.35
C SER A 420 -0.98 -1.57 -10.38
N SER A 421 -1.40 -2.48 -11.26
CA SER A 421 -0.65 -3.70 -11.56
C SER A 421 0.69 -3.48 -12.25
N GLU A 422 0.93 -2.28 -12.77
CA GLU A 422 2.14 -1.88 -13.48
C GLU A 422 3.17 -1.25 -12.55
N GLY A 423 2.72 -0.64 -11.45
CA GLY A 423 3.61 0.07 -10.55
C GLY A 423 2.94 0.92 -9.49
N ILE A 424 3.76 1.72 -8.83
CA ILE A 424 3.35 2.77 -7.90
C ILE A 424 4.04 4.06 -8.35
N GLY A 425 3.27 5.09 -8.69
CA GLY A 425 3.80 6.39 -9.08
C GLY A 425 4.51 7.07 -7.92
N GLU A 426 3.81 7.32 -6.82
CA GLU A 426 4.40 7.95 -5.63
C GLU A 426 3.67 7.54 -4.35
N MET A 427 4.41 7.34 -3.27
CA MET A 427 3.93 7.26 -1.89
C MET A 427 4.69 8.30 -1.08
N LEU A 428 3.99 9.23 -0.46
CA LEU A 428 4.61 10.40 0.16
C LEU A 428 4.08 10.69 1.56
N ILE A 429 4.95 11.31 2.35
CA ILE A 429 4.66 11.89 3.65
C ILE A 429 5.13 13.34 3.62
N VAL A 430 4.27 14.23 4.09
CA VAL A 430 4.51 15.66 4.09
C VAL A 430 4.37 16.21 5.50
N GLY A 431 5.37 16.98 5.94
CA GLY A 431 5.32 17.75 7.18
C GLY A 431 5.07 16.85 8.40
N LEU A 432 5.98 15.91 8.66
CA LEU A 432 6.01 15.19 9.94
C LEU A 432 6.71 16.08 10.97
N ASP A 433 6.06 16.29 12.11
CA ASP A 433 6.57 17.08 13.21
C ASP A 433 6.32 16.37 14.55
N ALA A 434 7.40 16.12 15.27
CA ALA A 434 7.45 15.54 16.60
C ALA A 434 8.45 16.35 17.46
N PRO A 435 8.02 17.52 17.98
CA PRO A 435 8.93 18.48 18.62
C PRO A 435 9.37 18.06 20.02
N GLU A 436 8.60 17.20 20.69
CA GLU A 436 8.82 16.76 22.07
C GLU A 436 8.74 15.24 22.16
N LEU A 437 9.87 14.57 21.93
CA LEU A 437 10.03 13.13 22.13
C LEU A 437 10.72 12.85 23.49
N PRO A 438 10.63 11.61 24.00
CA PRO A 438 11.31 11.22 25.23
C PRO A 438 12.79 11.61 25.25
N GLN A 439 13.29 11.93 26.44
CA GLN A 439 14.67 12.36 26.68
C GLN A 439 15.06 13.69 25.99
N GLY A 440 14.08 14.51 25.59
CA GLY A 440 14.33 15.82 24.96
C GLY A 440 14.72 15.71 23.48
N SER A 441 14.40 14.59 22.85
CA SER A 441 14.63 14.37 21.42
C SER A 441 13.58 15.11 20.58
N SER A 442 13.88 15.38 19.32
CA SER A 442 12.90 15.91 18.37
C SER A 442 13.18 15.44 16.94
N VAL A 443 12.11 15.34 16.14
CA VAL A 443 12.19 14.97 14.71
C VAL A 443 11.26 15.88 13.90
N LYS A 444 11.78 16.39 12.80
CA LYS A 444 11.01 17.12 11.78
C LYS A 444 11.39 16.60 10.39
N LEU A 445 10.40 16.52 9.50
CA LEU A 445 10.58 16.14 8.11
C LEU A 445 9.60 16.95 7.25
N ASP A 446 10.12 17.66 6.25
CA ASP A 446 9.28 18.49 5.38
C ASP A 446 8.59 17.66 4.30
N TRP A 447 9.34 16.72 3.70
CA TRP A 447 8.87 15.83 2.64
C TRP A 447 9.67 14.53 2.61
N ALA A 448 9.00 13.40 2.41
CA ALA A 448 9.64 12.17 1.95
C ALA A 448 8.72 11.44 0.98
N ALA A 449 9.28 10.90 -0.08
CA ALA A 449 8.58 10.12 -1.08
C ALA A 449 9.36 8.86 -1.45
N ILE A 450 8.62 7.81 -1.78
CA ILE A 450 9.11 6.63 -2.48
C ILE A 450 8.19 6.46 -3.69
N GLY A 451 8.76 6.36 -4.88
CA GLY A 451 7.98 6.41 -6.11
C GLY A 451 8.71 5.84 -7.30
N ASP A 452 8.18 6.11 -8.49
CA ASP A 452 8.66 5.61 -9.77
C ASP A 452 8.92 4.11 -9.73
N ILE A 453 8.05 3.34 -9.07
CA ILE A 453 8.21 1.89 -8.94
C ILE A 453 7.51 1.22 -10.11
N GLU A 454 8.24 0.84 -11.15
CA GLU A 454 7.71 0.04 -12.25
C GLU A 454 7.90 -1.45 -11.92
N PHE A 455 6.81 -2.20 -11.76
CA PHE A 455 6.87 -3.61 -11.42
C PHE A 455 7.41 -4.47 -12.58
N ALA A 456 7.89 -5.67 -12.23
CA ALA A 456 8.27 -6.68 -13.20
C ALA A 456 7.05 -7.14 -14.03
N GLU A 457 7.29 -7.44 -15.30
CA GLU A 457 6.24 -7.91 -16.21
C GLU A 457 5.65 -9.25 -15.73
N TYR A 458 4.33 -9.39 -15.89
CA TYR A 458 3.62 -10.60 -15.43
C TYR A 458 4.03 -11.86 -16.17
N SER A 459 4.25 -11.78 -17.49
CA SER A 459 4.52 -12.96 -18.32
C SER A 459 5.84 -13.66 -17.93
N PRO A 460 6.98 -12.94 -17.81
CA PRO A 460 8.22 -13.51 -17.27
C PRO A 460 8.08 -14.01 -15.83
N MET A 461 7.39 -13.26 -14.97
CA MET A 461 7.16 -13.62 -13.57
C MET A 461 6.42 -14.96 -13.45
N ARG A 462 5.31 -15.13 -14.19
CA ARG A 462 4.53 -16.37 -14.21
C ARG A 462 5.36 -17.57 -14.67
N ALA A 463 6.18 -17.39 -15.71
CA ALA A 463 7.07 -18.43 -16.19
C ALA A 463 8.11 -18.83 -15.12
N MET A 464 8.68 -17.85 -14.41
CA MET A 464 9.63 -18.10 -13.33
C MET A 464 8.99 -18.81 -12.13
N ILE A 465 7.76 -18.42 -11.73
CA ILE A 465 7.01 -19.13 -10.70
C ILE A 465 6.92 -20.63 -11.06
N ALA A 466 6.47 -20.96 -12.28
CA ALA A 466 6.38 -22.33 -12.77
C ALA A 466 7.72 -23.09 -12.69
N THR A 467 8.82 -22.44 -13.08
CA THR A 467 10.18 -23.00 -12.97
C THR A 467 10.55 -23.32 -11.52
N LEU A 468 10.32 -22.39 -10.59
CA LEU A 468 10.68 -22.55 -9.18
C LEU A 468 9.85 -23.61 -8.46
N MET A 469 8.61 -23.88 -8.88
CA MET A 469 7.84 -24.99 -8.32
C MET A 469 8.27 -26.34 -8.87
N ALA A 470 8.67 -26.40 -10.14
CA ALA A 470 9.21 -27.60 -10.74
C ALA A 470 10.61 -27.95 -10.16
N ASP A 471 11.42 -26.93 -9.91
CA ASP A 471 12.74 -27.05 -9.29
C ASP A 471 12.96 -25.93 -8.24
N PRO A 472 12.67 -26.19 -6.95
CA PRO A 472 12.85 -25.23 -5.86
C PRO A 472 14.28 -24.73 -5.69
N ASN A 473 15.29 -25.48 -6.16
CA ASN A 473 16.69 -25.12 -6.03
C ASN A 473 17.21 -24.31 -7.23
N TYR A 474 16.38 -24.10 -8.27
CA TYR A 474 16.76 -23.33 -9.46
C TYR A 474 17.28 -21.94 -9.08
N GLY A 475 16.63 -21.28 -8.11
CA GLY A 475 17.01 -19.93 -7.67
C GLY A 475 18.38 -19.84 -7.00
N GLU A 476 18.85 -20.90 -6.34
CA GLU A 476 20.19 -20.92 -5.73
C GLU A 476 21.29 -20.92 -6.80
N SER A 477 21.04 -21.56 -7.94
CA SER A 477 22.00 -21.67 -9.04
C SER A 477 21.85 -20.55 -10.08
N ASN A 478 20.67 -19.93 -10.18
CA ASN A 478 20.35 -18.90 -11.19
C ASN A 478 19.76 -17.63 -10.54
N PRO A 479 20.46 -16.98 -9.60
CA PRO A 479 19.92 -15.82 -8.87
C PRO A 479 19.59 -14.63 -9.78
N LEU A 480 20.32 -14.44 -10.88
CA LEU A 480 20.07 -13.35 -11.84
C LEU A 480 18.75 -13.53 -12.60
N ASP A 481 18.40 -14.77 -12.96
CA ASP A 481 17.14 -15.04 -13.67
C ASP A 481 15.93 -14.80 -12.76
N VAL A 482 16.04 -15.22 -11.50
CA VAL A 482 15.01 -14.95 -10.49
C VAL A 482 14.88 -13.44 -10.27
N ALA A 483 16.00 -12.73 -10.09
CA ALA A 483 16.01 -11.28 -9.93
C ALA A 483 15.35 -10.58 -11.13
N ARG A 484 15.65 -11.00 -12.36
CA ARG A 484 15.04 -10.44 -13.58
C ARG A 484 13.52 -10.60 -13.64
N ALA A 485 12.98 -11.67 -13.04
CA ALA A 485 11.56 -11.98 -13.09
C ALA A 485 10.73 -11.28 -12.00
N PHE A 486 11.36 -10.85 -10.89
CA PHE A 486 10.64 -10.33 -9.72
C PHE A 486 11.06 -8.94 -9.26
N LEU A 487 12.27 -8.47 -9.58
CA LEU A 487 12.69 -7.13 -9.17
C LEU A 487 12.00 -6.04 -10.01
N PRO A 488 11.61 -4.91 -9.39
CA PRO A 488 11.15 -3.74 -10.12
C PRO A 488 12.15 -3.26 -11.16
N ARG A 489 11.64 -2.68 -12.25
CA ARG A 489 12.43 -2.07 -13.32
C ARG A 489 12.87 -0.66 -13.00
N SER A 490 12.19 0.00 -12.06
CA SER A 490 12.60 1.29 -11.53
C SER A 490 12.24 1.44 -10.05
N PHE A 491 12.93 2.36 -9.40
CA PHE A 491 12.70 2.73 -8.00
C PHE A 491 13.27 4.12 -7.75
N GLY A 492 12.50 4.96 -7.08
CA GLY A 492 12.91 6.29 -6.63
C GLY A 492 12.64 6.52 -5.15
N TYR A 493 13.50 7.31 -4.50
CA TYR A 493 13.18 7.94 -3.22
C TYR A 493 13.61 9.39 -3.20
N GLU A 494 12.90 10.19 -2.40
CA GLU A 494 13.23 11.58 -2.10
C GLU A 494 13.01 11.86 -0.61
N ILE A 495 13.90 12.64 -0.01
CA ILE A 495 13.80 13.14 1.36
C ILE A 495 14.21 14.61 1.33
N GLU A 496 13.38 15.51 1.87
CA GLU A 496 13.71 16.92 2.04
C GLU A 496 13.45 17.37 3.47
N GLY A 497 14.38 18.17 4.00
CA GLY A 497 14.23 18.85 5.28
C GLY A 497 14.13 17.93 6.50
N LEU A 498 14.82 16.77 6.50
CA LEU A 498 14.92 15.94 7.71
C LEU A 498 15.81 16.63 8.74
N ASP A 499 15.32 16.73 9.97
CA ASP A 499 16.02 17.30 11.11
C ASP A 499 15.77 16.43 12.34
N VAL A 500 16.83 15.77 12.81
CA VAL A 500 16.79 14.86 13.95
C VAL A 500 17.71 15.40 15.02
N ASN A 501 17.17 15.68 16.20
CA ASN A 501 17.94 16.12 17.35
C ASN A 501 17.87 15.06 18.45
N LEU A 502 19.01 14.44 18.73
CA LEU A 502 19.18 13.48 19.82
C LEU A 502 20.18 14.08 20.82
N PRO A 503 19.79 14.45 22.05
CA PRO A 503 20.67 15.19 22.96
C PRO A 503 22.03 14.53 23.25
N GLU A 504 22.13 13.21 23.20
CA GLU A 504 23.38 12.48 23.43
C GLU A 504 24.29 12.39 22.19
N ILE A 505 23.71 12.36 20.98
CA ILE A 505 24.42 12.13 19.72
C ILE A 505 24.68 13.44 18.95
N GLY A 506 23.78 14.42 19.11
CA GLY A 506 23.77 15.70 18.43
C GLY A 506 22.65 15.82 17.39
N ARG A 507 22.66 16.93 16.66
CA ARG A 507 21.68 17.26 15.62
C ARG A 507 22.18 16.83 14.25
N THR A 508 21.39 16.01 13.55
CA THR A 508 21.64 15.54 12.19
C THR A 508 20.58 16.13 11.25
N GLN A 509 21.00 16.60 10.07
CA GLN A 509 20.12 17.27 9.13
C GLN A 509 20.36 16.78 7.69
N ILE A 510 19.29 16.58 6.92
CA ILE A 510 19.33 16.34 5.47
C ILE A 510 18.59 17.50 4.82
N GLY A 511 19.28 18.28 3.99
CA GLY A 511 18.64 19.31 3.16
C GLY A 511 17.75 18.66 2.10
N LYS A 512 18.38 17.90 1.20
CA LYS A 512 17.71 17.05 0.20
C LYS A 512 18.53 15.77 -0.04
N ALA A 513 17.86 14.66 -0.23
CA ALA A 513 18.45 13.39 -0.68
C ALA A 513 17.50 12.74 -1.66
N GLU A 514 17.94 12.50 -2.89
CA GLU A 514 17.15 11.84 -3.92
C GLU A 514 17.97 10.75 -4.61
N MET A 515 17.30 9.66 -4.96
CA MET A 515 17.85 8.60 -5.80
C MET A 515 16.78 8.13 -6.76
N THR A 516 17.14 7.96 -8.03
CA THR A 516 16.31 7.31 -9.04
C THR A 516 17.14 6.25 -9.73
N LEU A 517 16.61 5.04 -9.80
CA LEU A 517 17.19 3.90 -10.49
C LEU A 517 16.21 3.42 -11.56
N SER A 518 16.69 3.11 -12.75
CA SER A 518 15.90 2.37 -13.73
C SER A 518 16.74 1.44 -14.59
N THR A 519 16.11 0.42 -15.16
CA THR A 519 16.77 -0.56 -16.02
C THR A 519 15.99 -0.85 -17.29
N SER A 520 16.69 -0.74 -18.42
CA SER A 520 16.28 -1.30 -19.71
C SER A 520 16.73 -2.76 -19.88
N VAL A 521 17.58 -3.26 -18.98
CA VAL A 521 18.18 -4.60 -19.01
C VAL A 521 18.13 -5.22 -17.61
N PRO A 522 16.96 -5.69 -17.15
CA PRO A 522 16.83 -6.14 -15.77
C PRO A 522 17.73 -7.37 -15.48
N PRO A 523 18.25 -7.50 -14.25
CA PRO A 523 18.00 -6.65 -13.08
C PRO A 523 19.00 -5.51 -12.87
N VAL A 524 20.00 -5.35 -13.76
CA VAL A 524 21.10 -4.39 -13.55
C VAL A 524 20.64 -2.98 -13.95
N PRO A 525 20.70 -1.98 -13.06
CA PRO A 525 20.35 -0.60 -13.41
C PRO A 525 21.19 -0.10 -14.58
N THR A 526 20.52 0.45 -15.59
CA THR A 526 21.16 1.12 -16.73
C THR A 526 21.05 2.65 -16.64
N SER A 527 20.25 3.16 -15.69
CA SER A 527 20.20 4.56 -15.30
C SER A 527 20.26 4.68 -13.77
N LEU A 528 21.09 5.59 -13.28
CA LEU A 528 21.25 5.94 -11.88
C LEU A 528 21.40 7.45 -11.75
N TYR A 529 20.49 8.04 -10.98
CA TYR A 529 20.61 9.39 -10.49
C TYR A 529 20.66 9.36 -8.96
N VAL A 530 21.65 10.02 -8.37
CA VAL A 530 21.74 10.25 -6.93
C VAL A 530 22.10 11.72 -6.73
N LYS A 531 21.43 12.40 -5.81
CA LYS A 531 21.83 13.73 -5.38
C LYS A 531 21.51 13.94 -3.91
N ASN A 532 22.53 14.30 -3.15
CA ASN A 532 22.41 14.68 -1.76
C ASN A 532 22.92 16.13 -1.62
N ASP A 533 22.13 16.98 -0.96
CA ASP A 533 22.42 18.39 -0.77
C ASP A 533 22.28 18.77 0.72
N GLY A 534 23.35 19.33 1.28
CA GLY A 534 23.40 19.80 2.66
C GLY A 534 23.20 18.72 3.73
N ILE A 535 23.85 17.57 3.60
CA ILE A 535 23.86 16.53 4.64
C ILE A 535 24.80 16.96 5.77
N ARG A 536 24.26 17.09 6.98
CA ARG A 536 25.01 17.54 8.17
C ARG A 536 24.93 16.51 9.29
N VAL A 537 26.08 15.95 9.65
CA VAL A 537 26.20 14.90 10.68
C VAL A 537 27.32 15.27 11.66
N PRO A 538 27.09 15.19 13.00
CA PRO A 538 28.16 15.35 13.98
C PRO A 538 29.23 14.28 13.79
N VAL A 539 30.51 14.65 13.81
CA VAL A 539 31.61 13.66 13.69
C VAL A 539 31.60 12.67 14.87
N SER A 540 31.08 13.09 16.03
CA SER A 540 30.85 12.21 17.19
C SER A 540 29.86 11.06 16.93
N ALA A 541 28.97 11.21 15.94
CA ALA A 541 27.95 10.22 15.58
C ALA A 541 28.44 9.17 14.57
N ILE A 542 29.66 9.33 14.04
CA ILE A 542 30.27 8.38 13.10
C ILE A 542 30.77 7.14 13.86
N GLU A 543 30.33 5.95 13.46
CA GLU A 543 30.68 4.69 14.12
C GLU A 543 32.11 4.22 13.84
N ASP A 544 32.62 4.47 12.63
CA ASP A 544 33.97 4.08 12.25
C ASP A 544 35.01 5.00 12.92
N GLU A 545 35.71 4.46 13.92
CA GLU A 545 36.65 5.22 14.76
C GLU A 545 37.85 5.76 13.97
N ASP A 546 38.29 5.06 12.91
CA ASP A 546 39.39 5.53 12.05
C ASP A 546 38.96 6.75 11.23
N THR A 547 37.76 6.70 10.61
CA THR A 547 37.16 7.82 9.89
C THR A 547 36.93 9.00 10.81
N LYS A 548 36.41 8.76 12.01
CA LYS A 548 36.18 9.78 13.02
C LYS A 548 37.48 10.45 13.45
N ALA A 549 38.52 9.69 13.78
CA ALA A 549 39.83 10.21 14.14
C ALA A 549 40.45 11.03 13.01
N LEU A 550 40.31 10.58 11.76
CA LEU A 550 40.77 11.32 10.58
C LEU A 550 40.02 12.65 10.41
N LEU A 551 38.69 12.66 10.48
CA LEU A 551 37.90 13.88 10.34
C LEU A 551 38.21 14.89 11.46
N GLN A 552 38.39 14.41 12.70
CA GLN A 552 38.82 15.24 13.83
C GLN A 552 40.22 15.81 13.63
N ALA A 553 41.16 15.00 13.13
CA ALA A 553 42.51 15.46 12.79
C ALA A 553 42.52 16.52 11.67
N LEU A 554 41.56 16.45 10.75
CA LEU A 554 41.31 17.48 9.74
C LEU A 554 40.53 18.70 10.28
N GLY A 555 40.27 18.75 11.60
CA GLY A 555 39.63 19.87 12.29
C GLY A 555 38.13 19.98 12.00
N LEU A 556 37.44 18.86 11.73
CA LEU A 556 36.00 18.83 11.54
C LEU A 556 35.29 18.33 12.81
N GLU A 557 34.34 19.11 13.30
CA GLU A 557 33.41 18.70 14.37
C GLU A 557 32.07 18.21 13.80
N THR A 558 31.71 18.70 12.62
CA THR A 558 30.51 18.34 11.86
C THR A 558 30.92 18.11 10.42
N LEU A 559 30.43 17.02 9.83
CA LEU A 559 30.57 16.74 8.42
C LEU A 559 29.37 17.36 7.69
N ASP A 560 29.64 18.29 6.77
CA ASP A 560 28.66 18.98 5.93
C ASP A 560 29.04 18.71 4.47
N TRP A 561 28.27 17.86 3.79
CA TRP A 561 28.59 17.43 2.43
C TRP A 561 27.40 17.44 1.48
N SER A 562 27.72 17.44 0.20
CA SER A 562 26.78 17.27 -0.90
C SER A 562 27.42 16.40 -1.97
N ASP A 563 26.66 15.54 -2.62
CA ASP A 563 27.14 14.65 -3.67
C ASP A 563 26.12 14.53 -4.79
N GLU A 564 26.59 14.19 -5.99
CA GLU A 564 25.74 13.97 -7.15
C GLU A 564 26.36 12.93 -8.07
N THR A 565 25.59 11.89 -8.41
CA THR A 565 25.96 10.87 -9.39
C THR A 565 24.91 10.80 -10.48
N ARG A 566 25.36 10.86 -11.75
CA ARG A 566 24.54 10.67 -12.95
C ARG A 566 25.21 9.66 -13.85
N LEU A 567 24.63 8.48 -13.97
CA LEU A 567 25.08 7.40 -14.83
C LEU A 567 23.92 6.95 -15.72
N TYR A 568 24.13 6.84 -17.02
CA TYR A 568 23.13 6.26 -17.92
C TYR A 568 23.79 5.48 -19.05
N TRP A 569 23.11 4.42 -19.50
CA TRP A 569 23.43 3.65 -20.70
C TRP A 569 22.23 3.63 -21.64
N ASP A 570 22.48 3.92 -22.90
CA ASP A 570 21.46 3.96 -23.94
C ASP A 570 21.60 2.76 -24.89
N GLU A 571 20.53 1.98 -25.02
CA GLU A 571 20.54 0.74 -25.82
C GLU A 571 20.63 1.00 -27.34
N ALA A 572 20.12 2.13 -27.82
CA ALA A 572 20.09 2.45 -29.25
C ALA A 572 21.46 2.90 -29.78
N THR A 573 22.20 3.65 -28.96
CA THR A 573 23.50 4.24 -29.29
C THR A 573 24.68 3.44 -28.73
N LEU A 574 24.43 2.55 -27.76
CA LEU A 574 25.44 1.79 -27.01
C LEU A 574 26.45 2.72 -26.28
N GLU A 575 26.01 3.93 -25.91
CA GLU A 575 26.81 4.88 -25.13
C GLU A 575 26.54 4.67 -23.63
N LEU A 576 27.60 4.43 -22.86
CA LEU A 576 27.59 4.47 -21.39
C LEU A 576 28.25 5.78 -20.95
N ARG A 577 27.54 6.56 -20.15
CA ARG A 577 28.02 7.85 -19.68
C ARG A 577 27.89 7.97 -18.17
N LEU A 578 29.03 8.14 -17.51
CA LEU A 578 29.10 8.78 -16.21
C LEU A 578 29.12 10.28 -16.48
N GLU A 579 27.93 10.89 -16.52
CA GLU A 579 27.79 12.31 -16.81
C GLU A 579 28.41 13.16 -15.71
N ARG A 580 28.23 12.74 -14.45
CA ARG A 580 28.78 13.44 -13.30
C ARG A 580 28.92 12.49 -12.12
N LEU A 581 30.04 12.57 -11.43
CA LEU A 581 30.28 12.04 -10.09
C LEU A 581 30.90 13.17 -9.28
N MET A 582 30.15 13.77 -8.36
CA MET A 582 30.53 14.95 -7.61
C MET A 582 30.44 14.67 -6.12
N LEU A 583 31.43 15.15 -5.36
CA LEU A 583 31.43 15.18 -3.91
C LEU A 583 32.00 16.53 -3.46
N ASP A 584 31.26 17.27 -2.65
CA ASP A 584 31.66 18.54 -2.05
C ASP A 584 31.55 18.41 -0.54
N ILE A 585 32.68 18.57 0.17
CA ILE A 585 32.73 18.56 1.62
C ILE A 585 33.19 19.93 2.08
N LYS A 586 32.35 20.60 2.86
CA LYS A 586 32.61 21.95 3.36
C LYS A 586 33.90 21.99 4.20
N GLY A 587 34.81 22.87 3.81
CA GLY A 587 36.11 23.04 4.48
C GLY A 587 37.16 21.99 4.14
N LEU A 588 36.87 21.06 3.21
CA LEU A 588 37.85 20.17 2.58
C LEU A 588 37.98 20.45 1.08
N GLY A 589 36.86 20.56 0.36
CA GLY A 589 36.85 20.85 -1.07
C GLY A 589 35.88 20.00 -1.86
N LYS A 590 35.97 20.12 -3.18
CA LYS A 590 35.03 19.53 -4.13
C LYS A 590 35.74 18.72 -5.20
N ALA A 591 35.38 17.46 -5.36
CA ALA A 591 35.82 16.59 -6.44
C ALA A 591 34.69 16.37 -7.44
N GLU A 592 35.01 16.38 -8.73
CA GLU A 592 34.09 16.06 -9.83
C GLU A 592 34.79 15.13 -10.83
N ALA A 593 34.07 14.11 -11.29
CA ALA A 593 34.51 13.22 -12.35
C ALA A 593 33.42 12.99 -13.39
N SER A 594 33.83 12.72 -14.63
CA SER A 594 32.96 12.31 -15.73
C SER A 594 33.71 11.34 -16.64
N ALA A 595 33.00 10.43 -17.29
CA ALA A 595 33.57 9.48 -18.24
C ALA A 595 32.53 9.06 -19.28
N ARG A 596 32.99 8.78 -20.51
CA ARG A 596 32.16 8.30 -21.61
C ARG A 596 32.79 7.11 -22.30
N PHE A 597 31.93 6.13 -22.60
CA PHE A 597 32.29 4.92 -23.32
C PHE A 597 31.30 4.70 -24.46
N ALA A 598 31.82 4.34 -25.63
CA ALA A 598 31.03 4.00 -26.81
C ALA A 598 31.09 2.50 -27.06
N ASN A 599 30.14 1.99 -27.86
CA ASN A 599 30.07 0.58 -28.24
C ASN A 599 30.03 -0.36 -27.02
N VAL A 600 29.35 0.04 -25.94
CA VAL A 600 29.15 -0.77 -24.74
C VAL A 600 28.04 -1.78 -25.00
N PRO A 601 28.34 -3.09 -25.13
CA PRO A 601 27.34 -4.06 -25.53
C PRO A 601 26.34 -4.35 -24.41
N LYS A 602 25.08 -4.64 -24.77
CA LYS A 602 24.01 -5.04 -23.85
C LYS A 602 24.40 -6.19 -22.91
N ALA A 603 25.21 -7.13 -23.40
CA ALA A 603 25.73 -8.26 -22.65
C ALA A 603 26.50 -7.86 -21.37
N LEU A 604 27.00 -6.62 -21.27
CA LEU A 604 27.59 -6.08 -20.05
C LEU A 604 26.61 -6.07 -18.87
N PHE A 605 25.32 -5.83 -19.15
CA PHE A 605 24.25 -5.73 -18.17
C PHE A 605 23.41 -7.01 -18.07
N GLU A 606 23.21 -7.74 -19.17
CA GLU A 606 22.42 -8.99 -19.17
C GLU A 606 23.08 -10.10 -18.35
N ASP A 607 24.40 -10.26 -18.49
CA ASP A 607 25.19 -11.30 -17.82
C ASP A 607 26.57 -10.74 -17.42
N PRO A 608 26.65 -9.89 -16.38
CA PRO A 608 27.89 -9.21 -16.02
C PRO A 608 29.03 -10.17 -15.65
N GLN A 609 28.70 -11.33 -15.07
CA GLN A 609 29.69 -12.29 -14.60
C GLN A 609 30.16 -13.27 -15.68
N GLY A 610 29.33 -13.58 -16.68
CA GLY A 610 29.69 -14.40 -17.83
C GLY A 610 30.14 -13.56 -19.03
N GLN A 611 29.23 -13.35 -19.99
CA GLN A 611 29.54 -12.66 -21.25
C GLN A 611 29.93 -11.19 -21.07
N GLY A 612 29.49 -10.55 -19.99
CA GLY A 612 29.73 -9.14 -19.68
C GLY A 612 31.21 -8.79 -19.53
N GLN A 613 32.04 -9.70 -19.05
CA GLN A 613 33.50 -9.49 -18.98
C GLN A 613 34.12 -9.30 -20.37
N MET A 614 33.66 -10.09 -21.35
CA MET A 614 34.09 -9.95 -22.74
C MET A 614 33.49 -8.71 -23.38
N ALA A 615 32.24 -8.37 -23.04
CA ALA A 615 31.59 -7.15 -23.51
C ALA A 615 32.34 -5.88 -23.07
N ALA A 616 32.84 -5.84 -21.83
CA ALA A 616 33.63 -4.72 -21.31
C ALA A 616 34.93 -4.48 -22.10
N ILE A 617 35.54 -5.53 -22.65
CA ILE A 617 36.77 -5.44 -23.46
C ILE A 617 36.48 -4.85 -24.85
N VAL A 618 35.28 -5.08 -25.39
CA VAL A 618 34.83 -4.58 -26.71
C VAL A 618 34.47 -3.09 -26.67
N ALA A 619 34.10 -2.58 -25.49
CA ALA A 619 33.80 -1.17 -25.29
C ALA A 619 34.99 -0.27 -25.71
N GLN A 620 34.67 0.99 -26.01
CA GLN A 620 35.64 2.00 -26.42
C GLN A 620 35.60 3.17 -25.44
N PHE A 621 36.76 3.54 -24.91
CA PHE A 621 36.94 4.74 -24.10
C PHE A 621 36.86 5.98 -25.01
N VAL A 622 36.02 6.96 -24.66
CA VAL A 622 35.84 8.18 -25.46
C VAL A 622 36.54 9.36 -24.79
N ASP A 623 36.18 9.67 -23.54
CA ASP A 623 36.83 10.70 -22.75
C ASP A 623 36.56 10.52 -21.25
N ALA A 624 37.40 11.15 -20.43
CA ALA A 624 37.15 11.32 -19.00
C ALA A 624 37.75 12.62 -18.50
N SER A 625 37.18 13.17 -17.42
CA SER A 625 37.73 14.31 -16.71
C SER A 625 37.60 14.09 -15.21
N VAL A 626 38.62 14.49 -14.46
CA VAL A 626 38.61 14.61 -13.01
C VAL A 626 39.04 16.02 -12.65
N VAL A 627 38.30 16.68 -11.76
CA VAL A 627 38.56 18.03 -11.28
C VAL A 627 38.47 18.01 -9.77
N PHE A 628 39.51 18.47 -9.09
CA PHE A 628 39.51 18.69 -7.65
C PHE A 628 39.68 20.18 -7.38
N LYS A 629 38.75 20.77 -6.63
CA LYS A 629 38.81 22.14 -6.12
C LYS A 629 39.10 22.08 -4.63
N ASP A 630 40.26 22.56 -4.23
CA ASP A 630 40.67 22.58 -2.83
C ASP A 630 39.82 23.59 -2.03
N GLY A 631 39.25 23.12 -0.93
CA GLY A 631 38.54 23.92 0.06
C GLY A 631 39.28 23.97 1.40
N GLY A 632 40.56 23.59 1.44
CA GLY A 632 41.38 23.49 2.63
C GLY A 632 41.93 22.09 2.95
N LEU A 633 41.51 21.05 2.22
CA LEU A 633 41.99 19.66 2.45
C LEU A 633 43.50 19.57 2.29
N THR A 634 44.06 20.16 1.22
CA THR A 634 45.49 20.08 0.93
C THR A 634 46.31 20.70 2.05
N ALA A 635 45.92 21.89 2.52
CA ALA A 635 46.60 22.57 3.62
C ALA A 635 46.52 21.76 4.94
N LYS A 636 45.33 21.30 5.31
CA LYS A 636 45.10 20.50 6.53
C LYS A 636 45.83 19.16 6.50
N GLY A 637 45.76 18.45 5.37
CA GLY A 637 46.41 17.16 5.19
C GLY A 637 47.93 17.27 5.20
N LEU A 638 48.50 18.29 4.54
CA LEU A 638 49.93 18.57 4.58
C LEU A 638 50.40 18.84 6.00
N ALA A 639 49.72 19.73 6.73
CA ALA A 639 50.06 20.05 8.11
C ALA A 639 50.01 18.80 9.00
N HIS A 640 48.94 18.01 8.89
CA HIS A 640 48.75 16.80 9.68
C HIS A 640 49.85 15.75 9.43
N VAL A 641 50.16 15.45 8.16
CA VAL A 641 51.18 14.44 7.84
C VAL A 641 52.59 14.95 8.14
N ALA A 642 52.87 16.23 7.89
CA ALA A 642 54.16 16.84 8.22
C ALA A 642 54.43 16.80 9.73
N GLU A 643 53.40 17.07 10.55
CA GLU A 643 53.46 16.95 12.01
C GLU A 643 53.72 15.50 12.44
N GLN A 644 52.97 14.53 11.89
CA GLN A 644 53.19 13.11 12.18
C GLN A 644 54.62 12.64 11.84
N GLN A 645 55.21 13.18 10.77
CA GLN A 645 56.56 12.83 10.32
C GLN A 645 57.66 13.66 10.99
N GLY A 646 57.31 14.69 11.78
CA GLY A 646 58.26 15.58 12.42
C GLY A 646 59.11 16.41 11.43
N ILE A 647 58.59 16.66 10.23
CA ILE A 647 59.26 17.44 9.18
C ILE A 647 58.52 18.75 8.90
N PRO A 648 59.23 19.81 8.45
CA PRO A 648 58.56 21.04 8.01
C PRO A 648 57.66 20.80 6.78
N GLU A 649 56.49 21.46 6.73
CA GLU A 649 55.54 21.32 5.62
C GLU A 649 56.14 21.62 4.24
N ASN A 650 57.07 22.59 4.15
CA ASN A 650 57.74 22.91 2.89
C ASN A 650 58.63 21.75 2.41
N VAL A 651 59.29 21.04 3.33
CA VAL A 651 60.08 19.84 3.02
C VAL A 651 59.15 18.71 2.57
N PHE A 652 58.01 18.55 3.24
CA PHE A 652 57.03 17.53 2.84
C PHE A 652 56.43 17.82 1.45
N ARG A 653 56.15 19.09 1.14
CA ARG A 653 55.69 19.53 -0.18
C ARG A 653 56.68 19.17 -1.29
N GLU A 654 57.96 19.48 -1.08
CA GLU A 654 59.03 19.13 -2.01
C GLU A 654 59.14 17.61 -2.19
N ALA A 655 58.99 16.85 -1.10
CA ALA A 655 58.98 15.40 -1.14
C ALA A 655 57.81 14.83 -1.96
N LEU A 656 56.60 15.41 -1.85
CA LEU A 656 55.44 14.99 -2.66
C LEU A 656 55.63 15.27 -4.16
N VAL A 657 56.22 16.42 -4.52
CA VAL A 657 56.56 16.72 -5.92
C VAL A 657 57.58 15.71 -6.46
N ALA A 658 58.62 15.42 -5.68
CA ALA A 658 59.63 14.43 -6.04
C ALA A 658 59.00 13.03 -6.19
N GLN A 659 58.13 12.64 -5.26
CA GLN A 659 57.42 11.37 -5.29
C GLN A 659 56.49 11.24 -6.50
N ALA A 660 55.73 12.29 -6.84
CA ALA A 660 54.90 12.29 -8.04
C ALA A 660 55.74 12.17 -9.33
N THR A 661 56.90 12.82 -9.35
CA THR A 661 57.85 12.72 -10.46
C THR A 661 58.41 11.30 -10.60
N GLU A 662 58.83 10.68 -9.48
CA GLU A 662 59.33 9.30 -9.46
C GLU A 662 58.25 8.29 -9.84
N ALA A 663 57.03 8.46 -9.29
CA ALA A 663 55.89 7.60 -9.57
C ALA A 663 55.47 7.62 -11.05
N THR A 664 55.77 8.69 -11.78
CA THR A 664 55.49 8.78 -13.22
C THR A 664 56.69 8.43 -14.08
N ALA A 665 57.92 8.50 -13.55
CA ALA A 665 59.12 8.08 -14.27
C ALA A 665 59.08 6.62 -14.70
N VAL A 666 58.42 5.74 -13.92
CA VAL A 666 58.22 4.32 -14.25
C VAL A 666 57.39 4.10 -15.52
N ILE A 667 56.59 5.09 -15.94
CA ILE A 667 55.82 5.05 -17.18
C ILE A 667 56.75 5.21 -18.39
N GLY A 668 57.92 5.84 -18.23
CA GLY A 668 58.90 6.02 -19.30
C GLY A 668 58.52 7.10 -20.32
N ASN A 669 57.75 8.11 -19.91
CA ASN A 669 57.32 9.24 -20.75
C ASN A 669 57.72 10.58 -20.12
N GLU A 670 58.86 11.14 -20.56
CA GLU A 670 59.42 12.38 -19.99
C GLU A 670 58.47 13.59 -20.09
N ALA A 671 57.71 13.69 -21.18
CA ALA A 671 56.76 14.79 -21.37
C ALA A 671 55.61 14.72 -20.37
N PHE A 672 55.08 13.52 -20.13
CA PHE A 672 54.06 13.25 -19.13
C PHE A 672 54.59 13.48 -17.70
N THR A 673 55.77 12.96 -17.37
CA THR A 673 56.41 13.18 -16.08
C THR A 673 56.60 14.67 -15.78
N ARG A 674 57.05 15.45 -16.76
CA ARG A 674 57.18 16.91 -16.62
C ARG A 674 55.83 17.58 -16.39
N MET A 675 54.80 17.24 -17.19
CA MET A 675 53.44 17.78 -17.04
C MET A 675 52.89 17.54 -15.62
N VAL A 676 53.06 16.32 -15.10
CA VAL A 676 52.66 15.96 -13.73
C VAL A 676 53.44 16.77 -12.71
N SER A 677 54.77 16.84 -12.85
CA SER A 677 55.62 17.57 -11.89
C SER A 677 55.29 19.07 -11.83
N GLU A 678 55.02 19.69 -12.99
CA GLU A 678 54.65 21.11 -13.10
C GLU A 678 53.28 21.37 -12.47
N ALA A 679 52.28 20.56 -12.79
CA ALA A 679 50.94 20.70 -12.23
C ALA A 679 50.90 20.43 -10.71
N VAL A 680 51.54 19.36 -10.24
CA VAL A 680 51.61 19.05 -8.80
C VAL A 680 52.37 20.15 -8.04
N SER A 681 53.47 20.66 -8.59
CA SER A 681 54.22 21.76 -7.99
C SER A 681 53.38 23.05 -7.92
N ALA A 682 52.69 23.40 -9.01
CA ALA A 682 51.82 24.56 -9.07
C ALA A 682 50.65 24.45 -8.07
N PHE A 683 49.95 23.31 -8.07
CA PHE A 683 48.85 23.02 -7.16
C PHE A 683 49.29 23.12 -5.70
N LEU A 684 50.34 22.41 -5.33
CA LEU A 684 50.80 22.41 -3.96
C LEU A 684 51.28 23.82 -3.55
N LYS A 685 51.78 24.67 -4.44
CA LYS A 685 52.20 26.02 -4.07
C LYS A 685 51.03 26.95 -3.71
N ASP A 686 49.91 26.86 -4.43
CA ASP A 686 48.69 27.65 -4.22
C ASP A 686 47.47 26.75 -4.53
N PRO A 687 47.05 25.89 -3.57
CA PRO A 687 46.01 24.90 -3.81
C PRO A 687 44.67 25.56 -4.13
N ARG A 688 44.18 25.34 -5.35
CA ARG A 688 42.91 25.89 -5.85
C ARG A 688 42.17 24.86 -6.67
N GLU A 689 42.54 24.63 -7.91
CA GLU A 689 41.97 23.61 -8.79
C GLU A 689 43.09 22.71 -9.34
N PHE A 690 42.82 21.42 -9.40
CA PHE A 690 43.64 20.42 -10.07
C PHE A 690 42.76 19.66 -11.04
N ARG A 691 43.13 19.64 -12.32
CA ARG A 691 42.32 19.11 -13.41
C ARG A 691 43.11 18.09 -14.21
N VAL A 692 42.53 16.91 -14.40
CA VAL A 692 43.01 15.85 -15.28
C VAL A 692 41.96 15.61 -16.35
N THR A 693 42.36 15.60 -17.61
CA THR A 693 41.48 15.29 -18.74
C THR A 693 42.14 14.26 -19.64
N LEU A 694 41.34 13.32 -20.13
CA LEU A 694 41.72 12.29 -21.09
C LEU A 694 40.77 12.44 -22.27
N LYS A 695 41.27 12.86 -23.42
CA LYS A 695 40.43 13.16 -24.60
C LYS A 695 41.16 12.72 -25.88
N PRO A 696 41.24 11.41 -26.15
CA PRO A 696 41.84 10.91 -27.38
C PRO A 696 41.14 11.49 -28.63
N GLU A 697 41.86 11.55 -29.75
CA GLU A 697 41.29 12.08 -31.01
C GLU A 697 40.14 11.21 -31.56
N ASN A 698 40.21 9.90 -31.31
CA ASN A 698 39.19 8.92 -31.68
C ASN A 698 38.92 8.00 -30.48
N PRO A 699 37.70 7.42 -30.35
CA PRO A 699 37.43 6.42 -29.32
C PRO A 699 38.45 5.27 -29.35
N VAL A 700 39.00 4.93 -28.18
CA VAL A 700 40.08 3.94 -28.02
C VAL A 700 39.50 2.63 -27.49
N PRO A 701 39.64 1.50 -28.19
CA PRO A 701 39.17 0.20 -27.69
C PRO A 701 39.80 -0.17 -26.34
N MET A 702 39.00 -0.67 -25.40
CA MET A 702 39.48 -1.12 -24.09
C MET A 702 40.54 -2.22 -24.21
N ALA A 703 40.41 -3.12 -25.19
CA ALA A 703 41.45 -4.11 -25.52
C ALA A 703 42.82 -3.48 -25.81
N GLN A 704 42.85 -2.32 -26.50
CA GLN A 704 44.09 -1.61 -26.79
C GLN A 704 44.69 -0.97 -25.54
N ILE A 705 43.85 -0.42 -24.65
CA ILE A 705 44.30 0.14 -23.37
C ILE A 705 44.91 -0.97 -22.51
N LEU A 706 44.23 -2.10 -22.37
CA LEU A 706 44.71 -3.28 -21.64
C LEU A 706 46.02 -3.82 -22.25
N GLY A 707 46.12 -3.90 -23.58
CA GLY A 707 47.35 -4.30 -24.25
C GLY A 707 48.51 -3.33 -24.04
N SER A 708 48.22 -2.03 -23.91
CA SER A 708 49.22 -0.97 -23.68
C SER A 708 49.81 -1.00 -22.28
N MET A 709 49.24 -1.75 -21.34
CA MET A 709 49.84 -1.98 -20.01
C MET A 709 51.19 -2.70 -20.09
N ALA A 710 51.47 -3.44 -21.16
CA ALA A 710 52.79 -4.03 -21.42
C ALA A 710 53.84 -2.99 -21.88
N THR A 711 53.38 -1.83 -22.36
CA THR A 711 54.21 -0.71 -22.84
C THR A 711 53.62 0.61 -22.35
N PRO A 712 53.62 0.88 -21.03
CA PRO A 712 52.88 1.98 -20.42
C PRO A 712 53.28 3.38 -20.96
N GLN A 713 54.48 3.52 -21.52
CA GLN A 713 54.99 4.77 -22.12
C GLN A 713 54.09 5.37 -23.21
N VAL A 714 53.28 4.55 -23.88
CA VAL A 714 52.38 5.01 -24.96
C VAL A 714 51.03 5.54 -24.45
N LEU A 715 50.63 5.18 -23.23
CA LEU A 715 49.30 5.50 -22.68
C LEU A 715 49.02 7.00 -22.59
N PRO A 716 49.95 7.86 -22.10
CA PRO A 716 49.67 9.30 -22.00
C PRO A 716 49.36 9.95 -23.36
N VAL A 717 50.03 9.49 -24.42
CA VAL A 717 49.82 10.00 -25.78
C VAL A 717 48.55 9.40 -26.38
N LEU A 718 48.33 8.10 -26.21
CA LEU A 718 47.15 7.39 -26.71
C LEU A 718 45.85 7.99 -26.17
N LEU A 719 45.81 8.30 -24.86
CA LEU A 719 44.64 8.86 -24.19
C LEU A 719 44.60 10.39 -24.22
N ASN A 720 45.61 11.02 -24.83
CA ASN A 720 45.79 12.46 -24.91
C ASN A 720 45.58 13.12 -23.53
N VAL A 721 46.39 12.68 -22.55
CA VAL A 721 46.27 13.11 -21.16
C VAL A 721 46.76 14.55 -21.01
N ASN A 722 45.95 15.38 -20.36
CA ASN A 722 46.31 16.74 -20.00
C ASN A 722 46.05 16.98 -18.50
N ILE A 723 47.04 17.57 -17.82
CA ILE A 723 47.03 17.81 -16.38
C ILE A 723 47.38 19.28 -16.16
N GLU A 724 46.50 19.99 -15.47
CA GLU A 724 46.61 21.43 -15.22
C GLU A 724 46.27 21.73 -13.75
N ALA A 725 46.89 22.78 -13.19
CA ALA A 725 46.61 23.20 -11.83
C ALA A 725 46.84 24.69 -11.58
N ASN A 726 45.97 25.28 -10.73
CA ASN A 726 45.95 26.62 -10.09
C ASN A 726 44.52 27.17 -10.02
#